data_AF-A0A9E6Y097-F1
#
_entry.id   AF-A0A9E6Y097-F1
#
_cell.length_a   1.000
_cell.length_b   1.000
_cell.length_c   1.000
_cell.angle_alpha   90.00
_cell.angle_beta   90.00
_cell.angle_gamma   90.00
#
_symmetry.space_group_name_H-M   'P 1'
#
loop_
_entity.id
_entity.type
_entity.pdbx_description
1 polymer ?
#
loop_
_entity_poly.entity_id
_entity_poly.type
_entity_poly.pdbx_seq_one_letter_code
_entity_poly.pdbx_strand_id
1 'polypeptide(L)'
;MGDGRRPGQERDGEQCCDAPGQVHAVPHLSEAGGALRYLRVRVAHPRKLHILLLTDRDWTHPQGGGTGTNLYGQVARWLDWGHRVTVIAGDYPGAARVEEPAPGLTIHRMGTRLTVFPRAARAVARGVGADADVVLEVINGIAFFTPLWWWCKKPRVALVHHVHQDHYVAELGRRGRLAALLLEYLPLRFLYQGTQVLTISQAAHDDLVERIHIDPELIHVAYLGVEPSQFHPGQRSEQPTLLYLGRLKQYKRLEVTLDVLEGVPGARLEIAGTGDWGPVIEREIEERGLQDRVTMHGFVPEDEKTDLYGRAWLNLTASSAEGWCLTVMEAAACGTPSAALRVGGLAESIVDGETGVLAATPEELTERVRAVVEDPERRDELGAAAQARARGFTWENTATANLAVLDKAAAEPRLSLRRGLRQSESVKAGGLAAATLLSNGIQLIFTVVFTRLLGADGYGSLAALVSTFLILMVGGQAIQVAAARETALHHLGDGQRLAATLNGWTRQLLIAFVIVTALSIALQDPLAHLVGVPEHPLAAAAILPTGVLWLLLSLQRGALQGMHTFFPVGVSLLVEAFGRLLCGLVLVLAGAEVTGAFLGTPLAFALTAIWLGWEIHKRLGGAANAKTARTLRSLLAGAWAPIGGLALLAILQNVDVIVVKHQIGGDEAGSYAAAAVAAKAVVWVAIGIALHLLPEATRRAAAGLDPLPVLRRSFVILAIIAVPALAIFAVASEPLMRIAFGADLTQAADALPVLGLAMTVLAVAYLTVQYMLALGRTSFLWVLGVVAVIEPFLLSMGTFTIMSYAAVVLALQCVAAVGVLALGLRARSAFAPASVR
;
A
#
# COMPACT_ATOMS: atom_id res chain seq x y z
N MET A 1 -48.57 -86.26 23.49
CA MET A 1 -49.80 -85.42 23.49
C MET A 1 -49.35 -83.99 23.81
N GLY A 2 -49.49 -82.97 22.97
CA GLY A 2 -49.81 -82.94 21.53
C GLY A 2 -49.44 -81.56 20.93
N ASP A 3 -48.79 -81.58 19.76
CA ASP A 3 -49.10 -80.84 18.52
C ASP A 3 -50.05 -79.59 18.62
N GLY A 4 -49.73 -78.39 18.12
CA GLY A 4 -48.58 -77.85 17.34
C GLY A 4 -48.86 -76.37 16.92
N ARG A 5 -48.31 -75.72 15.87
CA ARG A 5 -47.35 -76.10 14.79
C ARG A 5 -46.37 -74.94 14.42
N ARG A 6 -46.42 -74.37 13.19
CA ARG A 6 -45.37 -73.52 12.51
C ARG A 6 -45.92 -72.93 11.16
N PRO A 7 -45.18 -72.20 10.27
CA PRO A 7 -43.76 -71.71 10.27
C PRO A 7 -43.46 -70.25 9.76
N GLY A 8 -42.21 -69.79 9.97
CA GLY A 8 -41.37 -69.04 8.98
C GLY A 8 -40.93 -67.59 9.30
N GLN A 9 -39.70 -67.10 8.97
CA GLN A 9 -38.44 -67.77 8.56
C GLN A 9 -37.16 -66.86 8.64
N GLU A 10 -36.18 -67.18 9.51
CA GLU A 10 -34.66 -67.09 9.39
C GLU A 10 -33.87 -65.75 9.19
N ARG A 11 -32.58 -65.54 9.60
CA ARG A 11 -31.62 -66.19 10.57
C ARG A 11 -30.34 -65.36 10.92
N ASP A 12 -29.54 -65.88 11.88
CA ASP A 12 -28.32 -65.40 12.59
C ASP A 12 -26.96 -65.61 11.83
N GLY A 13 -25.72 -65.35 12.32
CA GLY A 13 -25.16 -64.91 13.64
C GLY A 13 -23.59 -64.90 13.72
N GLU A 14 -23.00 -64.87 14.94
CA GLU A 14 -21.53 -65.00 15.34
C GLU A 14 -20.54 -63.86 14.97
N GLN A 15 -19.39 -63.50 15.62
CA GLN A 15 -18.47 -63.98 16.73
C GLN A 15 -17.18 -64.75 16.29
N CYS A 16 -16.00 -64.80 16.98
CA CYS A 16 -15.50 -64.35 18.32
C CYS A 16 -13.93 -64.18 18.37
N CYS A 17 -13.41 -63.15 19.08
CA CYS A 17 -12.25 -63.20 20.05
C CYS A 17 -10.80 -63.53 19.53
N ASP A 18 -9.63 -63.43 20.23
CA ASP A 18 -9.20 -62.94 21.59
C ASP A 18 -7.66 -62.52 21.62
N ALA A 19 -7.01 -62.32 22.80
CA ALA A 19 -5.58 -61.87 23.01
C ALA A 19 -4.94 -62.47 24.31
N PRO A 20 -3.83 -61.98 24.97
CA PRO A 20 -2.71 -61.02 24.67
C PRO A 20 -1.27 -61.51 25.13
N GLY A 21 -0.21 -60.65 25.15
CA GLY A 21 0.93 -60.79 26.13
C GLY A 21 2.43 -60.50 25.79
N GLN A 22 2.88 -59.23 25.84
CA GLN A 22 4.22 -58.67 26.22
C GLN A 22 5.57 -58.95 25.46
N VAL A 23 6.36 -57.86 25.29
CA VAL A 23 7.80 -57.71 24.85
C VAL A 23 8.18 -58.28 23.46
N HIS A 24 9.30 -57.95 22.78
CA HIS A 24 10.51 -57.08 22.94
C HIS A 24 10.89 -56.58 21.51
N ALA A 25 11.77 -55.60 21.18
CA ALA A 25 12.59 -54.57 21.84
C ALA A 25 12.89 -53.42 20.82
N VAL A 26 13.88 -52.51 21.04
CA VAL A 26 14.22 -51.36 20.14
C VAL A 26 15.74 -51.12 20.07
N PRO A 27 16.27 -50.69 18.91
CA PRO A 27 17.31 -49.66 18.84
C PRO A 27 16.90 -48.46 17.96
N HIS A 28 17.41 -47.26 18.28
CA HIS A 28 17.00 -45.99 17.65
C HIS A 28 17.81 -45.64 16.39
N LEU A 29 17.15 -44.97 15.45
CA LEU A 29 17.69 -43.77 14.80
C LEU A 29 16.73 -42.61 15.07
N SER A 30 17.29 -41.42 15.30
CA SER A 30 16.57 -40.24 15.79
C SER A 30 16.91 -39.00 14.94
N GLU A 31 16.14 -37.93 15.12
CA GLU A 31 16.47 -36.55 14.72
C GLU A 31 16.52 -36.21 13.21
N ALA A 32 15.38 -36.32 12.52
CA ALA A 32 14.98 -35.36 11.46
C ALA A 32 13.47 -35.46 11.14
N GLY A 33 12.87 -34.34 10.69
CA GLY A 33 11.54 -34.33 10.05
C GLY A 33 10.32 -34.21 10.97
N GLY A 34 9.56 -33.11 10.85
CA GLY A 34 8.30 -32.91 11.57
C GLY A 34 7.13 -33.63 10.89
N ALA A 35 6.61 -34.70 11.52
CA ALA A 35 5.53 -35.50 10.96
C ALA A 35 4.16 -34.78 10.99
N LEU A 36 3.64 -34.41 9.82
CA LEU A 36 2.27 -33.92 9.64
C LEU A 36 1.23 -35.01 10.00
N ARG A 37 0.53 -34.82 11.14
CA ARG A 37 -0.57 -35.70 11.54
C ARG A 37 -1.82 -35.43 10.70
N TYR A 38 -1.99 -36.19 9.61
CA TYR A 38 -3.24 -36.26 8.85
C TYR A 38 -4.36 -36.91 9.71
N LEU A 39 -5.09 -36.07 10.44
CA LEU A 39 -6.28 -36.49 11.18
C LEU A 39 -7.47 -36.66 10.22
N ARG A 40 -7.96 -37.90 10.06
CA ARG A 40 -9.30 -38.17 9.52
C ARG A 40 -10.37 -37.73 10.52
N VAL A 41 -10.61 -36.42 10.64
CA VAL A 41 -11.71 -35.89 11.43
C VAL A 41 -13.00 -35.96 10.62
N ARG A 42 -13.99 -36.74 11.08
CA ARG A 42 -15.39 -36.49 10.69
C ARG A 42 -15.84 -35.20 11.39
N VAL A 43 -15.56 -34.05 10.79
CA VAL A 43 -15.97 -32.76 11.35
C VAL A 43 -17.48 -32.63 11.23
N ALA A 44 -18.18 -32.77 12.35
CA ALA A 44 -19.56 -32.31 12.42
C ALA A 44 -19.55 -30.78 12.34
N HIS A 45 -20.07 -30.19 11.26
CA HIS A 45 -20.28 -28.74 11.14
C HIS A 45 -21.65 -28.38 11.75
N PRO A 46 -21.72 -27.83 12.98
CA PRO A 46 -23.00 -27.61 13.67
C PRO A 46 -23.78 -26.41 13.09
N ARG A 47 -23.08 -25.47 12.45
CA ARG A 47 -23.66 -24.31 11.76
C ARG A 47 -23.66 -24.57 10.27
N LYS A 48 -24.84 -24.51 9.64
CA LYS A 48 -24.93 -24.34 8.18
C LYS A 48 -24.64 -22.88 7.85
N LEU A 49 -23.79 -22.66 6.85
CA LEU A 49 -23.43 -21.32 6.37
C LEU A 49 -24.04 -21.08 4.99
N HIS A 50 -24.36 -19.83 4.69
CA HIS A 50 -24.51 -19.35 3.33
C HIS A 50 -23.24 -18.58 2.92
N ILE A 51 -22.50 -19.09 1.95
CA ILE A 51 -21.26 -18.50 1.41
C ILE A 51 -21.60 -17.70 0.14
N LEU A 52 -21.17 -16.43 0.07
CA LEU A 52 -21.17 -15.65 -1.17
C LEU A 52 -19.79 -15.73 -1.82
N LEU A 53 -19.69 -16.46 -2.92
CA LEU A 53 -18.46 -16.73 -3.67
C LEU A 53 -18.34 -15.76 -4.85
N LEU A 54 -17.23 -15.02 -4.94
CA LEU A 54 -16.94 -14.08 -6.03
C LEU A 54 -15.73 -14.59 -6.83
N THR A 55 -15.86 -14.76 -8.15
CA THR A 55 -14.78 -15.29 -9.01
C THR A 55 -14.78 -14.65 -10.40
N ASP A 56 -13.62 -14.59 -11.09
CA ASP A 56 -13.58 -14.13 -12.48
C ASP A 56 -14.23 -15.15 -13.44
N ARG A 57 -14.16 -16.44 -13.08
CA ARG A 57 -14.69 -17.60 -13.81
C ARG A 57 -15.21 -18.66 -12.83
N ASP A 58 -16.39 -19.20 -13.11
CA ASP A 58 -16.86 -20.44 -12.47
C ASP A 58 -16.23 -21.68 -13.15
N TRP A 59 -16.60 -22.88 -12.69
CA TRP A 59 -16.12 -24.16 -13.23
C TRP A 59 -16.77 -24.55 -14.57
N THR A 60 -17.88 -23.94 -14.96
CA THR A 60 -18.55 -24.16 -16.25
C THR A 60 -18.04 -23.25 -17.38
N HIS A 61 -17.27 -22.20 -17.03
CA HIS A 61 -16.74 -21.24 -17.97
C HIS A 61 -15.64 -21.85 -18.89
N PRO A 62 -15.72 -21.75 -20.24
CA PRO A 62 -14.81 -22.43 -21.17
C PRO A 62 -13.31 -22.15 -20.98
N GLN A 63 -12.93 -20.96 -20.50
CA GLN A 63 -11.53 -20.64 -20.12
C GLN A 63 -11.16 -21.10 -18.68
N GLY A 64 -11.73 -22.23 -18.26
CA GLY A 64 -11.49 -22.88 -16.97
C GLY A 64 -10.10 -23.50 -16.84
N GLY A 65 -9.99 -24.47 -15.93
CA GLY A 65 -8.75 -25.11 -15.49
C GLY A 65 -8.75 -25.31 -13.97
N GLY A 66 -7.59 -25.59 -13.36
CA GLY A 66 -7.49 -25.99 -11.95
C GLY A 66 -8.14 -25.06 -10.91
N THR A 67 -8.24 -23.75 -11.17
CA THR A 67 -9.07 -22.83 -10.34
C THR A 67 -10.54 -23.25 -10.33
N GLY A 68 -11.11 -23.59 -11.49
CA GLY A 68 -12.49 -24.07 -11.61
C GLY A 68 -12.66 -25.43 -10.91
N THR A 69 -11.75 -26.38 -11.17
CA THR A 69 -11.76 -27.70 -10.50
C THR A 69 -11.72 -27.57 -8.97
N ASN A 70 -10.87 -26.67 -8.45
CA ASN A 70 -10.79 -26.36 -7.03
C ASN A 70 -12.09 -25.78 -6.46
N LEU A 71 -12.70 -24.81 -7.14
CA LEU A 71 -13.97 -24.23 -6.69
C LEU A 71 -15.11 -25.26 -6.75
N TYR A 72 -15.14 -26.13 -7.77
CA TYR A 72 -16.14 -27.19 -7.89
C TYR A 72 -15.99 -28.25 -6.79
N GLY A 73 -14.78 -28.80 -6.59
CA GLY A 73 -14.51 -29.82 -5.58
C GLY A 73 -14.84 -29.35 -4.16
N GLN A 74 -14.57 -28.07 -3.85
CA GLN A 74 -14.99 -27.46 -2.58
C GLN A 74 -16.50 -27.25 -2.49
N VAL A 75 -17.11 -26.61 -3.48
CA VAL A 75 -18.54 -26.25 -3.44
C VAL A 75 -19.43 -27.51 -3.43
N ALA A 76 -19.08 -28.55 -4.18
CA ALA A 76 -19.78 -29.83 -4.15
C ALA A 76 -19.84 -30.40 -2.72
N ARG A 77 -18.68 -30.47 -2.03
CA ARG A 77 -18.64 -30.96 -0.64
C ARG A 77 -19.36 -30.05 0.35
N TRP A 78 -19.29 -28.72 0.18
CA TRP A 78 -20.07 -27.81 1.01
C TRP A 78 -21.59 -27.99 0.84
N LEU A 79 -22.06 -28.28 -0.38
CA LEU A 79 -23.47 -28.60 -0.67
C LEU A 79 -23.85 -29.99 -0.12
N ASP A 80 -23.01 -31.00 -0.28
CA ASP A 80 -23.18 -32.34 0.34
C ASP A 80 -23.32 -32.22 1.87
N TRP A 81 -22.56 -31.30 2.49
CA TRP A 81 -22.63 -31.00 3.92
C TRP A 81 -23.79 -30.04 4.29
N GLY A 82 -24.63 -29.63 3.34
CA GLY A 82 -25.84 -28.83 3.56
C GLY A 82 -25.61 -27.33 3.81
N HIS A 83 -24.50 -26.79 3.32
CA HIS A 83 -24.27 -25.33 3.27
C HIS A 83 -24.92 -24.76 2.00
N ARG A 84 -25.18 -23.45 1.95
CA ARG A 84 -25.67 -22.73 0.76
C ARG A 84 -24.53 -21.96 0.10
N VAL A 85 -24.52 -21.89 -1.23
CA VAL A 85 -23.52 -21.12 -1.99
C VAL A 85 -24.20 -20.26 -3.05
N THR A 86 -24.05 -18.94 -2.94
CA THR A 86 -24.35 -18.01 -4.04
C THR A 86 -23.04 -17.66 -4.74
N VAL A 87 -22.92 -17.96 -6.03
CA VAL A 87 -21.77 -17.60 -6.87
C VAL A 87 -22.06 -16.33 -7.67
N ILE A 88 -21.08 -15.43 -7.77
CA ILE A 88 -21.04 -14.38 -8.80
C ILE A 88 -19.79 -14.61 -9.68
N ALA A 89 -20.02 -14.77 -10.99
CA ALA A 89 -19.00 -15.10 -11.98
C ALA A 89 -19.10 -14.26 -13.27
N GLY A 90 -18.08 -14.35 -14.12
CA GLY A 90 -18.10 -13.81 -15.48
C GLY A 90 -19.11 -14.52 -16.39
N ASP A 91 -19.70 -13.76 -17.31
CA ASP A 91 -20.66 -14.21 -18.33
C ASP A 91 -19.92 -14.67 -19.61
N TYR A 92 -20.44 -15.70 -20.28
CA TYR A 92 -19.85 -16.30 -21.48
C TYR A 92 -20.92 -16.78 -22.48
N PRO A 93 -20.61 -16.90 -23.79
CA PRO A 93 -21.59 -17.28 -24.79
C PRO A 93 -22.28 -18.61 -24.48
N GLY A 94 -23.62 -18.62 -24.51
CA GLY A 94 -24.44 -19.80 -24.19
C GLY A 94 -24.78 -19.97 -22.70
N ALA A 95 -24.19 -19.19 -21.79
CA ALA A 95 -24.43 -19.33 -20.36
C ALA A 95 -25.77 -18.74 -19.89
N ALA A 96 -26.37 -19.38 -18.87
CA ALA A 96 -27.50 -18.79 -18.16
C ALA A 96 -27.01 -17.67 -17.20
N ARG A 97 -27.65 -16.49 -17.26
CA ARG A 97 -27.33 -15.34 -16.38
C ARG A 97 -27.62 -15.61 -14.90
N VAL A 98 -28.63 -16.42 -14.62
CA VAL A 98 -28.91 -16.98 -13.29
C VAL A 98 -29.24 -18.46 -13.50
N GLU A 99 -28.63 -19.33 -12.71
CA GLU A 99 -28.79 -20.77 -12.79
C GLU A 99 -28.84 -21.37 -11.38
N GLU A 100 -29.68 -22.37 -11.15
CA GLU A 100 -29.77 -23.09 -9.87
C GLU A 100 -29.54 -24.60 -10.13
N PRO A 101 -28.29 -25.02 -10.40
CA PRO A 101 -28.00 -26.37 -10.88
C PRO A 101 -28.10 -27.45 -9.80
N ALA A 102 -28.16 -27.06 -8.51
CA ALA A 102 -28.36 -27.97 -7.39
C ALA A 102 -29.10 -27.27 -6.23
N PRO A 103 -29.83 -28.00 -5.37
CA PRO A 103 -30.45 -27.41 -4.18
C PRO A 103 -29.43 -26.70 -3.29
N GLY A 104 -29.62 -25.40 -3.09
CA GLY A 104 -28.70 -24.57 -2.30
C GLY A 104 -27.50 -23.98 -3.07
N LEU A 105 -27.45 -24.13 -4.39
CA LEU A 105 -26.47 -23.49 -5.26
C LEU A 105 -27.17 -22.56 -6.27
N THR A 106 -26.87 -21.26 -6.20
CA THR A 106 -27.35 -20.26 -7.18
C THR A 106 -26.14 -19.57 -7.81
N ILE A 107 -26.03 -19.57 -9.15
CA ILE A 107 -24.93 -18.97 -9.91
C ILE A 107 -25.44 -17.75 -10.67
N HIS A 108 -24.89 -16.56 -10.40
CA HIS A 108 -25.16 -15.33 -11.14
C HIS A 108 -23.98 -14.96 -12.06
N ARG A 109 -24.15 -15.10 -13.37
CA ARG A 109 -23.13 -14.75 -14.37
C ARG A 109 -23.39 -13.34 -14.92
N MET A 110 -22.38 -12.47 -14.87
CA MET A 110 -22.57 -11.05 -15.22
C MET A 110 -21.36 -10.34 -15.85
N GLY A 111 -21.48 -10.02 -17.13
CA GLY A 111 -20.50 -9.20 -17.84
C GLY A 111 -19.19 -9.93 -18.16
N THR A 112 -18.27 -9.23 -18.81
CA THR A 112 -17.01 -9.83 -19.27
C THR A 112 -15.99 -9.98 -18.13
N ARG A 113 -14.93 -10.74 -18.40
CA ARG A 113 -13.79 -11.02 -17.50
C ARG A 113 -13.11 -9.77 -16.88
N LEU A 114 -13.26 -8.58 -17.46
CA LEU A 114 -12.80 -7.30 -16.89
C LEU A 114 -13.92 -6.45 -16.24
N THR A 115 -15.18 -6.77 -16.54
CA THR A 115 -16.35 -5.97 -16.13
C THR A 115 -17.30 -6.72 -15.18
N VAL A 116 -16.91 -7.93 -14.75
CA VAL A 116 -17.52 -8.68 -13.64
C VAL A 116 -17.30 -7.96 -12.30
N PHE A 117 -16.08 -7.48 -12.00
CA PHE A 117 -15.76 -6.83 -10.71
C PHE A 117 -16.71 -5.66 -10.33
N PRO A 118 -16.92 -4.63 -11.18
CA PRO A 118 -17.87 -3.55 -10.88
C PRO A 118 -19.34 -3.99 -10.96
N ARG A 119 -19.68 -5.05 -11.71
CA ARG A 119 -21.05 -5.59 -11.74
C ARG A 119 -21.38 -6.37 -10.47
N ALA A 120 -20.46 -7.19 -9.97
CA ALA A 120 -20.58 -7.90 -8.70
C ALA A 120 -20.77 -6.92 -7.53
N ALA A 121 -19.94 -5.87 -7.47
CA ALA A 121 -20.10 -4.78 -6.50
C ALA A 121 -21.52 -4.18 -6.51
N ARG A 122 -22.08 -3.94 -7.71
CA ARG A 122 -23.44 -3.42 -7.92
C ARG A 122 -24.54 -4.46 -7.65
N ALA A 123 -24.29 -5.74 -7.87
CA ALA A 123 -25.23 -6.83 -7.59
C ALA A 123 -25.39 -7.05 -6.08
N VAL A 124 -24.26 -7.09 -5.34
CA VAL A 124 -24.25 -7.17 -3.87
C VAL A 124 -24.88 -5.90 -3.26
N ALA A 125 -24.62 -4.71 -3.82
CA ALA A 125 -25.30 -3.48 -3.42
C ALA A 125 -26.83 -3.48 -3.70
N ARG A 126 -27.31 -4.40 -4.54
CA ARG A 126 -28.74 -4.61 -4.86
C ARG A 126 -29.37 -5.78 -4.08
N GLY A 127 -28.60 -6.45 -3.21
CA GLY A 127 -29.10 -7.51 -2.33
C GLY A 127 -28.77 -8.95 -2.76
N VAL A 128 -28.01 -9.17 -3.84
CA VAL A 128 -27.49 -10.52 -4.17
C VAL A 128 -26.57 -10.98 -3.04
N GLY A 129 -26.90 -12.14 -2.43
CA GLY A 129 -26.19 -12.65 -1.25
C GLY A 129 -26.37 -11.82 0.03
N ALA A 130 -27.44 -11.03 0.17
CA ALA A 130 -27.66 -10.19 1.36
C ALA A 130 -27.79 -10.99 2.67
N ASP A 131 -28.25 -12.24 2.59
CA ASP A 131 -28.39 -13.15 3.73
C ASP A 131 -27.11 -13.97 4.02
N ALA A 132 -26.13 -14.01 3.11
CA ALA A 132 -24.90 -14.81 3.26
C ALA A 132 -24.15 -14.55 4.58
N ASP A 133 -23.64 -15.57 5.25
CA ASP A 133 -22.85 -15.45 6.48
C ASP A 133 -21.46 -14.85 6.22
N VAL A 134 -20.84 -15.19 5.08
CA VAL A 134 -19.44 -14.86 4.76
C VAL A 134 -19.25 -14.68 3.25
N VAL A 135 -18.29 -13.83 2.86
CA VAL A 135 -17.87 -13.64 1.47
C VAL A 135 -16.53 -14.33 1.22
N LEU A 136 -16.47 -15.21 0.22
CA LEU A 136 -15.25 -15.80 -0.31
C LEU A 136 -14.88 -15.09 -1.62
N GLU A 137 -13.74 -14.41 -1.65
CA GLU A 137 -13.25 -13.66 -2.81
C GLU A 137 -12.09 -14.41 -3.48
N VAL A 138 -12.32 -14.94 -4.68
CA VAL A 138 -11.29 -15.66 -5.44
C VAL A 138 -10.45 -14.65 -6.22
N ILE A 139 -9.15 -14.60 -5.92
CA ILE A 139 -8.19 -13.67 -6.51
C ILE A 139 -7.25 -14.47 -7.44
N ASN A 140 -7.35 -14.17 -8.74
CA ASN A 140 -6.61 -14.81 -9.82
C ASN A 140 -6.00 -13.69 -10.67
N GLY A 141 -4.98 -13.02 -10.12
CA GLY A 141 -4.31 -11.84 -10.67
C GLY A 141 -5.03 -10.50 -10.46
N ILE A 142 -6.37 -10.47 -10.41
CA ILE A 142 -7.17 -9.26 -10.13
C ILE A 142 -8.18 -9.54 -9.01
N ALA A 143 -8.30 -8.61 -8.06
CA ALA A 143 -9.24 -8.68 -6.94
C ALA A 143 -10.59 -7.99 -7.24
N PHE A 144 -11.63 -8.31 -6.48
CA PHE A 144 -12.93 -7.61 -6.48
C PHE A 144 -12.92 -6.33 -5.65
N PHE A 145 -11.84 -6.06 -4.90
CA PHE A 145 -11.67 -4.91 -4.01
C PHE A 145 -12.76 -4.85 -2.92
N THR A 146 -13.22 -6.00 -2.43
CA THR A 146 -14.31 -6.04 -1.43
C THR A 146 -14.04 -5.27 -0.13
N PRO A 147 -12.80 -5.01 0.33
CA PRO A 147 -12.54 -4.09 1.45
C PRO A 147 -13.09 -2.67 1.25
N LEU A 148 -13.22 -2.21 0.00
CA LEU A 148 -13.79 -0.90 -0.35
C LEU A 148 -15.33 -0.88 -0.33
N TRP A 149 -15.98 -2.05 -0.36
CA TRP A 149 -17.44 -2.18 -0.43
C TRP A 149 -18.06 -1.93 0.94
N TRP A 150 -18.11 -0.67 1.36
CA TRP A 150 -18.55 -0.26 2.71
C TRP A 150 -20.02 -0.61 3.03
N TRP A 151 -20.83 -0.86 2.02
CA TRP A 151 -22.19 -1.42 2.14
C TRP A 151 -22.18 -2.91 2.52
N CYS A 152 -21.16 -3.68 2.14
CA CYS A 152 -21.03 -5.09 2.47
C CYS A 152 -20.61 -5.27 3.95
N LYS A 153 -21.60 -5.58 4.79
CA LYS A 153 -21.41 -5.74 6.25
C LYS A 153 -21.00 -7.17 6.67
N LYS A 154 -20.82 -8.09 5.72
CA LYS A 154 -20.39 -9.47 5.98
C LYS A 154 -18.87 -9.56 6.28
N PRO A 155 -18.39 -10.60 6.98
CA PRO A 155 -16.98 -10.97 6.99
C PRO A 155 -16.50 -11.39 5.59
N ARG A 156 -15.18 -11.38 5.39
CA ARG A 156 -14.54 -11.67 4.10
C ARG A 156 -13.34 -12.60 4.30
N VAL A 157 -13.13 -13.49 3.33
CA VAL A 157 -11.96 -14.35 3.20
C VAL A 157 -11.51 -14.27 1.74
N ALA A 158 -10.22 -14.14 1.48
CA ALA A 158 -9.66 -14.13 0.11
C ALA A 158 -9.03 -15.49 -0.20
N LEU A 159 -9.26 -16.05 -1.40
CA LEU A 159 -8.58 -17.26 -1.90
C LEU A 159 -7.63 -16.87 -3.02
N VAL A 160 -6.33 -16.90 -2.75
CA VAL A 160 -5.26 -16.62 -3.71
C VAL A 160 -4.66 -17.94 -4.18
N HIS A 161 -4.60 -18.18 -5.50
CA HIS A 161 -4.04 -19.43 -6.03
C HIS A 161 -2.52 -19.37 -6.24
N HIS A 162 -1.99 -18.20 -6.57
CA HIS A 162 -0.56 -17.89 -6.66
C HIS A 162 -0.40 -16.38 -6.90
N VAL A 163 0.78 -15.83 -6.61
CA VAL A 163 1.12 -14.44 -6.91
C VAL A 163 1.48 -14.32 -8.40
N HIS A 164 0.75 -13.49 -9.13
CA HIS A 164 0.83 -13.37 -10.61
C HIS A 164 1.92 -12.40 -11.10
N GLN A 165 2.68 -11.76 -10.19
CA GLN A 165 3.70 -10.76 -10.54
C GLN A 165 4.62 -11.21 -11.69
N ASP A 166 5.17 -12.43 -11.62
CA ASP A 166 6.10 -12.92 -12.64
C ASP A 166 5.38 -13.26 -13.96
N HIS A 167 4.15 -13.76 -13.93
CA HIS A 167 3.30 -13.94 -15.12
C HIS A 167 3.05 -12.61 -15.85
N TYR A 168 2.65 -11.56 -15.12
CA TYR A 168 2.45 -10.23 -15.70
C TYR A 168 3.74 -9.73 -16.36
N VAL A 169 4.90 -9.93 -15.74
CA VAL A 169 6.20 -9.50 -16.28
C VAL A 169 6.64 -10.33 -17.48
N ALA A 170 6.34 -11.62 -17.52
CA ALA A 170 6.61 -12.49 -18.67
C ALA A 170 5.74 -12.11 -19.89
N GLU A 171 4.42 -12.00 -19.72
CA GLU A 171 3.49 -11.73 -20.84
C GLU A 171 3.54 -10.26 -21.33
N LEU A 172 3.78 -9.28 -20.44
CA LEU A 172 3.63 -7.85 -20.75
C LEU A 172 4.89 -7.00 -20.46
N GLY A 173 6.00 -7.62 -20.07
CA GLY A 173 7.30 -6.97 -19.90
C GLY A 173 7.27 -5.75 -18.98
N ARG A 174 7.72 -4.59 -19.49
CA ARG A 174 7.73 -3.32 -18.73
C ARG A 174 6.32 -2.83 -18.34
N ARG A 175 5.29 -3.11 -19.15
CA ARG A 175 3.89 -2.81 -18.80
C ARG A 175 3.37 -3.80 -17.75
N GLY A 176 3.82 -5.06 -17.84
CA GLY A 176 3.62 -6.10 -16.84
C GLY A 176 4.03 -5.71 -15.42
N ARG A 177 5.24 -5.17 -15.26
CA ARG A 177 5.72 -4.67 -13.95
C ARG A 177 4.79 -3.62 -13.32
N LEU A 178 4.19 -2.76 -14.14
CA LEU A 178 3.24 -1.75 -13.66
C LEU A 178 1.86 -2.37 -13.34
N ALA A 179 1.40 -3.34 -14.14
CA ALA A 179 0.16 -4.08 -13.87
C ALA A 179 0.26 -4.89 -12.56
N ALA A 180 1.34 -5.66 -12.38
CA ALA A 180 1.66 -6.39 -11.15
C ALA A 180 1.66 -5.47 -9.91
N LEU A 181 2.26 -4.28 -10.03
CA LEU A 181 2.29 -3.29 -8.96
C LEU A 181 0.87 -2.76 -8.63
N LEU A 182 0.11 -2.33 -9.64
CA LEU A 182 -1.17 -1.63 -9.46
C LEU A 182 -2.37 -2.54 -9.18
N LEU A 183 -2.40 -3.76 -9.74
CA LEU A 183 -3.55 -4.66 -9.69
C LEU A 183 -3.45 -5.75 -8.61
N GLU A 184 -2.23 -6.10 -8.21
CA GLU A 184 -1.97 -7.20 -7.26
C GLU A 184 -1.23 -6.72 -6.01
N TYR A 185 -0.02 -6.16 -6.14
CA TYR A 185 0.79 -5.75 -4.99
C TYR A 185 0.11 -4.66 -4.14
N LEU A 186 -0.17 -3.48 -4.71
CA LEU A 186 -0.74 -2.37 -3.93
C LEU A 186 -2.12 -2.72 -3.33
N PRO A 187 -3.06 -3.39 -4.05
CA PRO A 187 -4.33 -3.79 -3.47
C PRO A 187 -4.16 -4.76 -2.30
N LEU A 188 -3.42 -5.86 -2.45
CA LEU A 188 -3.24 -6.84 -1.38
C LEU A 188 -2.47 -6.24 -0.19
N ARG A 189 -1.39 -5.48 -0.44
CA ARG A 189 -0.55 -4.84 0.59
C ARG A 189 -1.27 -3.76 1.39
N PHE A 190 -2.27 -3.06 0.84
CA PHE A 190 -2.91 -1.92 1.53
C PHE A 190 -4.40 -2.09 1.83
N LEU A 191 -5.13 -2.93 1.12
CA LEU A 191 -6.59 -3.11 1.31
C LEU A 191 -6.96 -4.40 2.05
N TYR A 192 -6.14 -5.46 1.93
CA TYR A 192 -6.44 -6.78 2.48
C TYR A 192 -5.68 -7.08 3.79
N GLN A 193 -4.89 -6.14 4.31
CA GLN A 193 -4.27 -6.24 5.63
C GLN A 193 -5.34 -6.43 6.71
N GLY A 194 -5.30 -7.55 7.46
CA GLY A 194 -6.36 -7.94 8.40
C GLY A 194 -7.52 -8.75 7.78
N THR A 195 -7.36 -9.27 6.56
CA THR A 195 -8.26 -10.26 5.94
C THR A 195 -7.65 -11.65 6.08
N GLN A 196 -8.45 -12.66 6.41
CA GLN A 196 -8.03 -14.06 6.36
C GLN A 196 -7.81 -14.47 4.88
N VAL A 197 -6.68 -15.09 4.58
CA VAL A 197 -6.29 -15.53 3.24
C VAL A 197 -6.15 -17.05 3.21
N LEU A 198 -6.82 -17.67 2.25
CA LEU A 198 -6.63 -19.05 1.86
C LEU A 198 -5.66 -19.10 0.70
N THR A 199 -4.72 -20.04 0.73
CA THR A 199 -3.77 -20.31 -0.35
C THR A 199 -3.57 -21.80 -0.55
N ILE A 200 -3.10 -22.21 -1.73
CA ILE A 200 -3.15 -23.61 -2.17
C ILE A 200 -1.84 -24.39 -1.96
N SER A 201 -0.79 -23.72 -1.49
CA SER A 201 0.56 -24.29 -1.26
C SER A 201 1.41 -23.41 -0.35
N GLN A 202 2.49 -23.97 0.21
CA GLN A 202 3.45 -23.25 1.05
C GLN A 202 4.24 -22.23 0.22
N ALA A 203 4.66 -22.56 -1.01
CA ALA A 203 5.29 -21.62 -1.92
C ALA A 203 4.40 -20.38 -2.19
N ALA A 204 3.09 -20.57 -2.33
CA ALA A 204 2.15 -19.47 -2.48
C ALA A 204 1.86 -18.72 -1.15
N HIS A 205 2.01 -19.35 0.01
CA HIS A 205 2.06 -18.66 1.31
C HIS A 205 3.31 -17.77 1.40
N ASP A 206 4.48 -18.31 1.07
CA ASP A 206 5.76 -17.63 1.23
C ASP A 206 5.87 -16.43 0.27
N ASP A 207 5.37 -16.54 -0.97
CA ASP A 207 5.21 -15.39 -1.88
C ASP A 207 4.27 -14.29 -1.30
N LEU A 208 3.21 -14.67 -0.56
CA LEU A 208 2.32 -13.71 0.09
C LEU A 208 2.96 -13.03 1.31
N VAL A 209 3.86 -13.73 2.02
CA VAL A 209 4.62 -13.17 3.15
C VAL A 209 5.78 -12.30 2.63
N GLU A 210 6.67 -12.83 1.80
CA GLU A 210 7.89 -12.16 1.37
C GLU A 210 7.64 -11.07 0.32
N ARG A 211 6.84 -11.36 -0.72
CA ARG A 211 6.57 -10.36 -1.77
C ARG A 211 5.44 -9.44 -1.38
N ILE A 212 4.29 -9.98 -0.96
CA ILE A 212 3.08 -9.17 -0.71
C ILE A 212 3.04 -8.58 0.72
N HIS A 213 3.84 -9.10 1.66
CA HIS A 213 3.85 -8.66 3.07
C HIS A 213 2.45 -8.72 3.69
N ILE A 214 1.78 -9.87 3.58
CA ILE A 214 0.64 -10.23 4.41
C ILE A 214 1.16 -10.84 5.72
N ASP A 215 0.42 -10.63 6.81
CA ASP A 215 0.72 -11.20 8.13
C ASP A 215 0.55 -12.73 8.09
N PRO A 216 1.59 -13.54 8.40
CA PRO A 216 1.51 -15.00 8.35
C PRO A 216 0.37 -15.60 9.19
N GLU A 217 0.00 -14.98 10.31
CA GLU A 217 -1.11 -15.47 11.17
C GLU A 217 -2.49 -15.41 10.49
N LEU A 218 -2.59 -14.72 9.35
CA LEU A 218 -3.80 -14.59 8.54
C LEU A 218 -3.82 -15.53 7.31
N ILE A 219 -2.74 -16.25 7.01
CA ILE A 219 -2.60 -17.05 5.79
C ILE A 219 -2.72 -18.54 6.14
N HIS A 220 -3.64 -19.24 5.48
CA HIS A 220 -3.94 -20.65 5.72
C HIS A 220 -3.70 -21.45 4.44
N VAL A 221 -2.81 -22.44 4.50
CA VAL A 221 -2.51 -23.34 3.38
C VAL A 221 -3.52 -24.49 3.37
N ALA A 222 -4.20 -24.68 2.24
CA ALA A 222 -5.10 -25.79 1.97
C ALA A 222 -4.80 -26.37 0.58
N TYR A 223 -3.95 -27.40 0.57
CA TYR A 223 -3.58 -28.14 -0.64
C TYR A 223 -4.79 -28.65 -1.41
N LEU A 224 -4.70 -28.67 -2.75
CA LEU A 224 -5.80 -29.12 -3.59
C LEU A 224 -5.88 -30.65 -3.62
N GLY A 225 -7.10 -31.17 -3.54
CA GLY A 225 -7.36 -32.59 -3.64
C GLY A 225 -7.25 -33.13 -5.07
N VAL A 226 -7.14 -34.45 -5.15
CA VAL A 226 -7.59 -35.28 -6.27
C VAL A 226 -8.76 -36.13 -5.76
N GLU A 227 -9.59 -36.65 -6.65
CA GLU A 227 -10.68 -37.59 -6.31
C GLU A 227 -10.20 -39.03 -6.57
N PRO A 228 -9.83 -39.83 -5.56
CA PRO A 228 -9.26 -41.17 -5.77
C PRO A 228 -10.27 -42.19 -6.31
N SER A 229 -11.56 -41.83 -6.39
CA SER A 229 -12.59 -42.64 -7.06
C SER A 229 -12.71 -42.35 -8.58
N GLN A 230 -12.11 -41.27 -9.08
CA GLN A 230 -12.03 -40.95 -10.52
C GLN A 230 -10.73 -41.48 -11.16
N PHE A 231 -9.63 -41.47 -10.41
CA PHE A 231 -8.29 -41.81 -10.90
C PHE A 231 -7.77 -43.11 -10.27
N HIS A 232 -7.67 -44.17 -11.08
CA HIS A 232 -7.17 -45.47 -10.67
C HIS A 232 -6.00 -45.93 -11.57
N PRO A 233 -5.12 -46.84 -11.09
CA PRO A 233 -4.10 -47.44 -11.95
C PRO A 233 -4.73 -48.12 -13.18
N GLY A 234 -4.03 -48.03 -14.30
CA GLY A 234 -4.36 -48.73 -15.54
C GLY A 234 -3.22 -49.65 -15.97
N GLN A 235 -3.39 -50.34 -17.09
CA GLN A 235 -2.32 -51.10 -17.72
C GLN A 235 -1.34 -50.14 -18.39
N ARG A 236 -0.06 -50.21 -17.99
CA ARG A 236 1.04 -49.44 -18.61
C ARG A 236 1.22 -49.83 -20.07
N SER A 237 1.63 -48.87 -20.89
CA SER A 237 2.10 -49.10 -22.26
C SER A 237 3.29 -50.08 -22.30
N GLU A 238 3.38 -50.91 -23.35
CA GLU A 238 4.55 -51.77 -23.58
C GLU A 238 5.80 -50.97 -23.98
N GLN A 239 5.62 -49.78 -24.54
CA GLN A 239 6.70 -48.86 -24.92
C GLN A 239 6.78 -47.69 -23.92
N PRO A 240 7.94 -47.04 -23.74
CA PRO A 240 8.06 -45.92 -22.82
C PRO A 240 7.20 -44.72 -23.24
N THR A 241 6.03 -44.58 -22.61
CA THR A 241 5.09 -43.49 -22.88
C THR A 241 5.27 -42.37 -21.85
N LEU A 242 5.74 -41.22 -22.30
CA LEU A 242 5.74 -39.96 -21.58
C LEU A 242 4.39 -39.26 -21.85
N LEU A 243 3.80 -38.60 -20.84
CA LEU A 243 2.54 -37.88 -20.98
C LEU A 243 2.69 -36.42 -20.53
N TYR A 244 2.27 -35.48 -21.37
CA TYR A 244 1.93 -34.13 -20.94
C TYR A 244 0.40 -34.00 -20.90
N LEU A 245 -0.16 -33.53 -19.79
CA LEU A 245 -1.56 -33.14 -19.71
C LEU A 245 -1.71 -31.72 -19.17
N GLY A 246 -2.32 -30.82 -19.96
CA GLY A 246 -2.47 -29.42 -19.59
C GLY A 246 -2.86 -28.48 -20.74
N ARG A 247 -3.09 -27.20 -20.42
CA ARG A 247 -3.42 -26.18 -21.44
C ARG A 247 -2.18 -25.76 -22.22
N LEU A 248 -2.23 -25.83 -23.54
CA LEU A 248 -1.11 -25.50 -24.43
C LEU A 248 -0.85 -23.98 -24.40
N LYS A 249 0.12 -23.56 -23.58
CA LYS A 249 0.44 -22.16 -23.26
C LYS A 249 1.94 -21.96 -23.16
N GLN A 250 2.45 -20.79 -23.58
CA GLN A 250 3.88 -20.47 -23.54
C GLN A 250 4.51 -20.68 -22.13
N TYR A 251 3.86 -20.24 -21.05
CA TYR A 251 4.37 -20.45 -19.68
C TYR A 251 4.35 -21.92 -19.21
N LYS A 252 3.73 -22.84 -19.96
CA LYS A 252 3.78 -24.29 -19.71
C LYS A 252 4.99 -24.97 -20.35
N ARG A 253 5.72 -24.26 -21.23
CA ARG A 253 7.03 -24.64 -21.79
C ARG A 253 7.08 -26.03 -22.41
N LEU A 254 6.15 -26.33 -23.31
CA LEU A 254 6.03 -27.65 -23.93
C LEU A 254 7.24 -27.97 -24.83
N GLU A 255 7.96 -26.97 -25.32
CA GLU A 255 9.24 -27.14 -26.01
C GLU A 255 10.24 -27.99 -25.18
N VAL A 256 10.27 -27.82 -23.86
CA VAL A 256 11.10 -28.64 -22.94
C VAL A 256 10.65 -30.10 -22.91
N THR A 257 9.37 -30.40 -23.15
CA THR A 257 8.91 -31.80 -23.24
C THR A 257 9.32 -32.47 -24.55
N LEU A 258 9.57 -31.68 -25.61
CA LEU A 258 10.20 -32.17 -26.85
C LEU A 258 11.70 -32.40 -26.64
N ASP A 259 12.40 -31.47 -25.98
CA ASP A 259 13.82 -31.62 -25.60
C ASP A 259 14.07 -32.91 -24.78
N VAL A 260 13.15 -33.22 -23.84
CA VAL A 260 13.15 -34.47 -23.07
C VAL A 260 12.92 -35.70 -23.96
N LEU A 261 11.96 -35.64 -24.90
CA LEU A 261 11.67 -36.75 -25.81
C LEU A 261 12.84 -37.07 -26.74
N GLU A 262 13.51 -36.06 -27.29
CA GLU A 262 14.72 -36.22 -28.10
C GLU A 262 15.83 -36.91 -27.30
N GLY A 263 16.02 -36.52 -26.04
CA GLY A 263 17.04 -37.10 -25.17
C GLY A 263 16.74 -38.49 -24.60
N VAL A 264 15.54 -39.06 -24.80
CA VAL A 264 15.18 -40.42 -24.36
C VAL A 264 14.84 -41.30 -25.57
N PRO A 265 15.79 -42.11 -26.08
CA PRO A 265 15.57 -42.99 -27.22
C PRO A 265 14.43 -44.00 -27.01
N GLY A 266 13.69 -44.32 -28.06
CA GLY A 266 12.58 -45.29 -28.02
C GLY A 266 11.30 -44.82 -27.32
N ALA A 267 11.33 -43.71 -26.57
CA ALA A 267 10.13 -43.16 -25.94
C ALA A 267 9.16 -42.50 -26.93
N ARG A 268 7.89 -42.43 -26.53
CA ARG A 268 6.80 -41.67 -27.17
C ARG A 268 6.31 -40.58 -26.21
N LEU A 269 5.72 -39.51 -26.76
CA LEU A 269 5.08 -38.44 -25.99
C LEU A 269 3.60 -38.29 -26.39
N GLU A 270 2.69 -38.56 -25.46
CA GLU A 270 1.28 -38.21 -25.59
C GLU A 270 1.06 -36.78 -25.03
N ILE A 271 0.41 -35.90 -25.79
CA ILE A 271 0.11 -34.50 -25.42
C ILE A 271 -1.40 -34.32 -25.39
N ALA A 272 -1.96 -34.19 -24.19
CA ALA A 272 -3.39 -34.00 -23.96
C ALA A 272 -3.71 -32.58 -23.49
N GLY A 273 -4.56 -31.88 -24.24
CA GLY A 273 -5.09 -30.56 -23.95
C GLY A 273 -5.06 -29.60 -25.15
N THR A 274 -5.61 -28.40 -24.95
CA THR A 274 -5.75 -27.37 -26.00
C THR A 274 -5.27 -26.00 -25.53
N GLY A 275 -4.89 -25.15 -26.46
CA GLY A 275 -4.56 -23.75 -26.21
C GLY A 275 -3.98 -23.05 -27.44
N ASP A 276 -3.74 -21.75 -27.32
CA ASP A 276 -3.22 -20.89 -28.38
C ASP A 276 -1.73 -21.15 -28.72
N TRP A 277 -1.02 -21.94 -27.90
CA TRP A 277 0.34 -22.40 -28.21
C TRP A 277 0.38 -23.71 -29.03
N GLY A 278 -0.76 -24.37 -29.26
CA GLY A 278 -0.83 -25.63 -30.02
C GLY A 278 -0.15 -25.57 -31.40
N PRO A 279 -0.50 -24.60 -32.27
CA PRO A 279 0.12 -24.45 -33.59
C PRO A 279 1.60 -24.03 -33.60
N VAL A 280 2.19 -23.73 -32.43
CA VAL A 280 3.65 -23.55 -32.26
C VAL A 280 4.30 -24.90 -31.99
N ILE A 281 3.71 -25.70 -31.10
CA ILE A 281 4.19 -27.04 -30.75
C ILE A 281 4.03 -28.02 -31.92
N GLU A 282 2.92 -27.95 -32.65
CA GLU A 282 2.71 -28.70 -33.91
C GLU A 282 3.87 -28.45 -34.90
N ARG A 283 4.30 -27.19 -35.06
CA ARG A 283 5.43 -26.84 -35.93
C ARG A 283 6.77 -27.30 -35.37
N GLU A 284 7.02 -27.17 -34.06
CA GLU A 284 8.27 -27.69 -33.49
C GLU A 284 8.38 -29.21 -33.63
N ILE A 285 7.27 -29.95 -33.54
CA ILE A 285 7.23 -31.40 -33.82
C ILE A 285 7.59 -31.68 -35.28
N GLU A 286 7.12 -30.86 -36.23
CA GLU A 286 7.50 -30.97 -37.65
C GLU A 286 8.96 -30.62 -37.92
N GLU A 287 9.43 -29.48 -37.40
CA GLU A 287 10.80 -28.96 -37.59
C GLU A 287 11.87 -29.86 -36.93
N ARG A 288 11.54 -30.52 -35.81
CA ARG A 288 12.41 -31.49 -35.12
C ARG A 288 12.30 -32.93 -35.69
N GLY A 289 11.36 -33.21 -36.60
CA GLY A 289 11.16 -34.55 -37.17
C GLY A 289 10.59 -35.59 -36.18
N LEU A 290 9.72 -35.14 -35.27
CA LEU A 290 9.20 -35.95 -34.14
C LEU A 290 7.81 -36.55 -34.38
N GLN A 291 7.25 -36.45 -35.60
CA GLN A 291 5.87 -36.84 -35.93
C GLN A 291 5.55 -38.29 -35.55
N ASP A 292 6.46 -39.24 -35.78
CA ASP A 292 6.25 -40.67 -35.47
C ASP A 292 6.33 -40.99 -33.96
N ARG A 293 6.77 -40.02 -33.14
CA ARG A 293 7.02 -40.16 -31.70
C ARG A 293 6.06 -39.36 -30.82
N VAL A 294 5.39 -38.35 -31.35
CA VAL A 294 4.46 -37.49 -30.61
C VAL A 294 3.02 -37.75 -31.05
N THR A 295 2.08 -37.76 -30.11
CA THR A 295 0.64 -37.87 -30.39
C THR A 295 -0.11 -36.77 -29.66
N MET A 296 -0.74 -35.86 -30.41
CA MET A 296 -1.53 -34.77 -29.86
C MET A 296 -3.02 -35.15 -29.85
N HIS A 297 -3.59 -35.31 -28.65
CA HIS A 297 -4.98 -35.74 -28.47
C HIS A 297 -6.01 -34.60 -28.54
N GLY A 298 -5.56 -33.34 -28.48
CA GLY A 298 -6.47 -32.19 -28.41
C GLY A 298 -7.21 -32.12 -27.08
N PHE A 299 -8.49 -31.77 -27.08
CA PHE A 299 -9.28 -31.73 -25.84
C PHE A 299 -9.70 -33.16 -25.44
N VAL A 300 -9.37 -33.56 -24.21
CA VAL A 300 -9.67 -34.89 -23.67
C VAL A 300 -10.67 -34.76 -22.50
N PRO A 301 -11.79 -35.52 -22.51
CA PRO A 301 -12.72 -35.65 -21.38
C PRO A 301 -12.07 -36.12 -20.07
N GLU A 302 -12.74 -35.88 -18.93
CA GLU A 302 -12.21 -36.25 -17.60
C GLU A 302 -12.09 -37.77 -17.41
N ASP A 303 -12.99 -38.56 -18.00
CA ASP A 303 -12.98 -40.02 -17.98
C ASP A 303 -11.83 -40.62 -18.81
N GLU A 304 -11.52 -40.06 -19.99
CA GLU A 304 -10.39 -40.47 -20.82
C GLU A 304 -9.01 -40.14 -20.19
N LYS A 305 -8.94 -39.18 -19.24
CA LYS A 305 -7.68 -38.88 -18.53
C LYS A 305 -7.14 -40.07 -17.75
N THR A 306 -8.01 -40.83 -17.08
CA THR A 306 -7.58 -41.93 -16.22
C THR A 306 -6.88 -43.02 -17.02
N ASP A 307 -7.34 -43.27 -18.25
CA ASP A 307 -6.67 -44.17 -19.20
C ASP A 307 -5.34 -43.61 -19.72
N LEU A 308 -5.25 -42.30 -20.02
CA LEU A 308 -3.97 -41.66 -20.38
C LEU A 308 -2.93 -41.81 -19.26
N TYR A 309 -3.30 -41.44 -18.04
CA TYR A 309 -2.43 -41.59 -16.87
C TYR A 309 -2.12 -43.06 -16.58
N GLY A 310 -3.07 -43.97 -16.80
CA GLY A 310 -2.90 -45.42 -16.66
C GLY A 310 -1.90 -46.02 -17.65
N ARG A 311 -1.89 -45.58 -18.91
CA ARG A 311 -0.91 -46.04 -19.92
C ARG A 311 0.48 -45.45 -19.73
N ALA A 312 0.57 -44.18 -19.31
CA ALA A 312 1.82 -43.47 -19.19
C ALA A 312 2.79 -44.11 -18.17
N TRP A 313 4.08 -44.10 -18.49
CA TRP A 313 5.17 -44.46 -17.59
C TRP A 313 5.56 -43.28 -16.69
N LEU A 314 5.43 -42.04 -17.20
CA LEU A 314 5.85 -40.82 -16.52
C LEU A 314 5.04 -39.61 -17.03
N ASN A 315 4.57 -38.76 -16.11
CA ASN A 315 3.89 -37.49 -16.42
C ASN A 315 4.88 -36.31 -16.38
N LEU A 316 4.87 -35.44 -17.39
CA LEU A 316 5.84 -34.34 -17.58
C LEU A 316 5.21 -32.96 -17.36
N THR A 317 5.92 -32.05 -16.69
CA THR A 317 5.54 -30.62 -16.64
C THR A 317 6.74 -29.69 -16.48
N ALA A 318 6.96 -28.80 -17.45
CA ALA A 318 8.07 -27.84 -17.47
C ALA A 318 7.65 -26.40 -17.10
N SER A 319 6.50 -26.25 -16.42
CA SER A 319 5.83 -24.99 -16.10
C SER A 319 6.76 -23.93 -15.51
N SER A 320 6.79 -22.72 -16.07
CA SER A 320 7.63 -21.60 -15.58
C SER A 320 7.09 -20.94 -14.31
N ALA A 321 5.86 -21.26 -13.91
CA ALA A 321 5.31 -21.07 -12.57
C ALA A 321 4.12 -22.03 -12.37
N GLU A 322 3.91 -22.47 -11.13
CA GLU A 322 2.76 -23.29 -10.73
C GLU A 322 2.44 -23.08 -9.25
N GLY A 323 1.15 -22.99 -8.93
CA GLY A 323 0.67 -22.82 -7.56
C GLY A 323 0.51 -24.17 -6.83
N TRP A 324 -0.15 -25.13 -7.48
CA TRP A 324 -0.23 -26.54 -7.09
C TRP A 324 -0.64 -27.34 -8.33
N CYS A 325 0.06 -28.43 -8.65
CA CYS A 325 -0.12 -29.11 -9.93
C CYS A 325 -1.12 -30.26 -9.82
N LEU A 326 -2.40 -29.99 -10.11
CA LEU A 326 -3.45 -31.03 -10.10
C LEU A 326 -3.09 -32.22 -11.00
N THR A 327 -2.53 -31.99 -12.19
CA THR A 327 -2.20 -33.07 -13.14
C THR A 327 -1.05 -33.98 -12.66
N VAL A 328 -0.23 -33.53 -11.71
CA VAL A 328 0.71 -34.39 -10.97
C VAL A 328 -0.03 -35.29 -9.98
N MET A 329 -1.05 -34.76 -9.30
CA MET A 329 -1.85 -35.53 -8.32
C MET A 329 -2.83 -36.50 -8.99
N GLU A 330 -3.38 -36.13 -10.16
CA GLU A 330 -4.16 -36.99 -11.05
C GLU A 330 -3.30 -38.16 -11.56
N ALA A 331 -2.10 -37.88 -12.10
CA ALA A 331 -1.12 -38.91 -12.47
C ALA A 331 -0.74 -39.82 -11.28
N ALA A 332 -0.44 -39.22 -10.13
CA ALA A 332 -0.05 -39.94 -8.92
C ALA A 332 -1.16 -40.87 -8.41
N ALA A 333 -2.44 -40.50 -8.50
CA ALA A 333 -3.56 -41.38 -8.14
C ALA A 333 -3.66 -42.62 -9.06
N CYS A 334 -3.30 -42.48 -10.34
CA CYS A 334 -3.09 -43.62 -11.27
C CYS A 334 -1.75 -44.36 -11.05
N GLY A 335 -1.02 -44.07 -9.97
CA GLY A 335 0.29 -44.66 -9.64
C GLY A 335 1.40 -44.25 -10.60
N THR A 336 1.23 -43.16 -11.34
CA THR A 336 2.15 -42.70 -12.38
C THR A 336 3.08 -41.63 -11.80
N PRO A 337 4.40 -41.86 -11.72
CA PRO A 337 5.32 -40.85 -11.22
C PRO A 337 5.34 -39.62 -12.15
N SER A 338 5.79 -38.49 -11.62
CA SER A 338 5.90 -37.25 -12.40
C SER A 338 7.33 -36.72 -12.43
N ALA A 339 7.72 -36.09 -13.53
CA ALA A 339 8.99 -35.38 -13.69
C ALA A 339 8.73 -33.91 -14.05
N ALA A 340 9.40 -33.00 -13.35
CA ALA A 340 9.18 -31.57 -13.53
C ALA A 340 10.41 -30.70 -13.30
N LEU A 341 10.34 -29.46 -13.78
CA LEU A 341 11.23 -28.40 -13.32
C LEU A 341 10.80 -27.94 -11.92
N ARG A 342 11.76 -27.69 -11.03
CA ARG A 342 11.56 -27.34 -9.63
C ARG A 342 11.10 -25.88 -9.48
N VAL A 343 9.80 -25.64 -9.72
CA VAL A 343 9.23 -24.29 -9.73
C VAL A 343 7.94 -24.23 -8.89
N GLY A 344 7.91 -23.32 -7.91
CA GLY A 344 6.74 -23.09 -7.05
C GLY A 344 6.22 -24.37 -6.39
N GLY A 345 4.89 -24.54 -6.38
CA GLY A 345 4.23 -25.68 -5.74
C GLY A 345 4.47 -27.05 -6.40
N LEU A 346 5.24 -27.14 -7.49
CA LEU A 346 5.69 -28.44 -8.02
C LEU A 346 6.60 -29.18 -7.03
N ALA A 347 7.39 -28.43 -6.24
CA ALA A 347 8.22 -28.98 -5.16
C ALA A 347 7.41 -29.49 -3.95
N GLU A 348 6.10 -29.21 -3.91
CA GLU A 348 5.18 -29.71 -2.89
C GLU A 348 4.22 -30.77 -3.47
N SER A 349 3.98 -30.76 -4.78
CA SER A 349 3.23 -31.80 -5.49
C SER A 349 4.09 -33.07 -5.60
N ILE A 350 5.35 -32.94 -6.00
CA ILE A 350 6.33 -34.03 -6.19
C ILE A 350 7.36 -34.00 -5.05
N VAL A 351 7.59 -35.14 -4.39
CA VAL A 351 8.77 -35.32 -3.54
C VAL A 351 9.89 -35.93 -4.39
N ASP A 352 10.97 -35.18 -4.57
CA ASP A 352 12.08 -35.54 -5.45
C ASP A 352 12.79 -36.81 -4.98
N GLY A 353 12.86 -37.84 -5.82
CA GLY A 353 13.44 -39.13 -5.47
C GLY A 353 12.52 -40.02 -4.61
N GLU A 354 11.28 -39.62 -4.34
CA GLU A 354 10.29 -40.47 -3.65
C GLU A 354 9.02 -40.67 -4.48
N THR A 355 8.45 -39.62 -5.09
CA THR A 355 7.18 -39.72 -5.86
C THR A 355 7.32 -39.27 -7.32
N GLY A 356 8.56 -39.16 -7.79
CA GLY A 356 8.92 -38.52 -9.05
C GLY A 356 10.29 -37.87 -8.99
N VAL A 357 10.60 -37.01 -9.95
CA VAL A 357 11.90 -36.33 -10.05
C VAL A 357 11.76 -34.83 -10.34
N LEU A 358 12.61 -34.01 -9.72
CA LEU A 358 12.63 -32.55 -9.86
C LEU A 358 14.01 -32.02 -10.25
N ALA A 359 14.09 -31.42 -11.44
CA ALA A 359 15.31 -30.84 -11.99
C ALA A 359 15.33 -29.30 -11.89
N ALA A 360 16.51 -28.70 -11.87
CA ALA A 360 16.71 -27.26 -11.96
C ALA A 360 16.73 -26.75 -13.41
N THR A 361 17.15 -27.57 -14.38
CA THR A 361 17.28 -27.18 -15.79
C THR A 361 16.63 -28.21 -16.74
N PRO A 362 16.33 -27.84 -18.01
CA PRO A 362 15.83 -28.78 -19.02
C PRO A 362 16.75 -29.99 -19.23
N GLU A 363 18.07 -29.79 -19.21
CA GLU A 363 19.07 -30.82 -19.48
C GLU A 363 19.11 -31.86 -18.34
N GLU A 364 19.07 -31.40 -17.08
CA GLU A 364 18.93 -32.27 -15.91
C GLU A 364 17.57 -32.99 -15.91
N LEU A 365 16.49 -32.34 -16.38
CA LEU A 365 15.18 -33.00 -16.51
C LEU A 365 15.27 -34.16 -17.49
N THR A 366 15.87 -33.95 -18.66
CA THR A 366 16.11 -35.00 -19.66
C THR A 366 16.95 -36.16 -19.11
N GLU A 367 18.01 -35.86 -18.36
CA GLU A 367 18.85 -36.89 -17.72
C GLU A 367 18.07 -37.71 -16.67
N ARG A 368 17.35 -37.05 -15.75
CA ARG A 368 16.55 -37.72 -14.72
C ARG A 368 15.38 -38.50 -15.31
N VAL A 369 14.74 -38.01 -16.38
CA VAL A 369 13.67 -38.72 -17.09
C VAL A 369 14.23 -39.97 -17.79
N ARG A 370 15.42 -39.88 -18.41
CA ARG A 370 16.08 -41.05 -19.01
C ARG A 370 16.33 -42.14 -17.97
N ALA A 371 16.92 -41.79 -16.83
CA ALA A 371 17.21 -42.74 -15.76
C ALA A 371 15.95 -43.46 -15.23
N VAL A 372 14.81 -42.76 -15.11
CA VAL A 372 13.53 -43.36 -14.68
C VAL A 372 12.86 -44.19 -15.80
N VAL A 373 13.20 -43.97 -17.07
CA VAL A 373 12.75 -44.82 -18.19
C VAL A 373 13.63 -46.08 -18.32
N GLU A 374 14.92 -45.98 -18.02
CA GLU A 374 15.89 -47.08 -18.09
C GLU A 374 15.83 -48.03 -16.89
N ASP A 375 15.24 -47.61 -15.76
CA ASP A 375 15.07 -48.42 -14.53
C ASP A 375 13.58 -48.68 -14.21
N PRO A 376 13.03 -49.85 -14.59
CA PRO A 376 11.63 -50.21 -14.33
C PRO A 376 11.28 -50.38 -12.86
N GLU A 377 12.20 -50.93 -12.05
CA GLU A 377 11.95 -51.16 -10.61
C GLU A 377 11.81 -49.79 -9.92
N ARG A 378 12.74 -48.88 -10.21
CA ARG A 378 12.73 -47.53 -9.66
C ARG A 378 11.52 -46.70 -10.11
N ARG A 379 11.09 -46.82 -11.37
CA ARG A 379 9.85 -46.19 -11.85
C ARG A 379 8.64 -46.66 -11.04
N ASP A 380 8.54 -47.96 -10.78
CA ASP A 380 7.38 -48.55 -10.11
C ASP A 380 7.39 -48.27 -8.59
N GLU A 381 8.56 -48.16 -7.96
CA GLU A 381 8.70 -47.57 -6.61
C GLU A 381 8.14 -46.15 -6.55
N LEU A 382 8.64 -45.25 -7.43
CA LEU A 382 8.23 -43.84 -7.46
C LEU A 382 6.72 -43.71 -7.73
N GLY A 383 6.16 -44.59 -8.58
CA GLY A 383 4.73 -44.67 -8.87
C GLY A 383 3.88 -45.12 -7.68
N ALA A 384 4.31 -46.17 -6.96
CA ALA A 384 3.62 -46.65 -5.76
C ALA A 384 3.62 -45.62 -4.63
N ALA A 385 4.77 -44.96 -4.41
CA ALA A 385 4.91 -43.88 -3.44
C ALA A 385 4.12 -42.62 -3.84
N ALA A 386 4.07 -42.28 -5.13
CA ALA A 386 3.17 -41.24 -5.64
C ALA A 386 1.70 -41.57 -5.35
N GLN A 387 1.28 -42.83 -5.54
CA GLN A 387 -0.09 -43.23 -5.20
C GLN A 387 -0.40 -43.17 -3.71
N ALA A 388 0.56 -43.57 -2.86
CA ALA A 388 0.43 -43.43 -1.41
C ALA A 388 0.29 -41.96 -1.00
N ARG A 389 1.07 -41.05 -1.62
CA ARG A 389 0.96 -39.60 -1.42
C ARG A 389 -0.40 -39.06 -1.86
N ALA A 390 -0.87 -39.39 -3.07
CA ALA A 390 -2.12 -38.89 -3.63
C ALA A 390 -3.34 -39.15 -2.74
N ARG A 391 -3.40 -40.33 -2.10
CA ARG A 391 -4.47 -40.71 -1.14
C ARG A 391 -4.58 -39.80 0.09
N GLY A 392 -3.57 -38.97 0.38
CA GLY A 392 -3.62 -37.95 1.44
C GLY A 392 -4.26 -36.61 1.04
N PHE A 393 -4.33 -36.33 -0.27
CA PHE A 393 -4.83 -35.07 -0.82
C PHE A 393 -6.20 -35.31 -1.48
N THR A 394 -7.29 -35.22 -0.71
CA THR A 394 -8.65 -35.37 -1.23
C THR A 394 -9.44 -34.07 -1.14
N TRP A 395 -10.49 -33.92 -1.96
CA TRP A 395 -11.30 -32.70 -1.96
C TRP A 395 -12.01 -32.44 -0.63
N GLU A 396 -12.31 -33.48 0.16
CA GLU A 396 -12.86 -33.33 1.51
C GLU A 396 -11.85 -32.64 2.44
N ASN A 397 -10.55 -32.94 2.33
CA ASN A 397 -9.51 -32.29 3.12
C ASN A 397 -9.41 -30.79 2.75
N THR A 398 -9.35 -30.45 1.46
CA THR A 398 -9.35 -29.06 0.98
C THR A 398 -10.59 -28.30 1.43
N ALA A 399 -11.78 -28.90 1.23
CA ALA A 399 -13.06 -28.31 1.57
C ALA A 399 -13.24 -28.12 3.09
N THR A 400 -12.76 -29.06 3.90
CA THR A 400 -12.81 -28.98 5.38
C THR A 400 -11.91 -27.86 5.90
N ALA A 401 -10.67 -27.78 5.42
CA ALA A 401 -9.71 -26.76 5.83
C ALA A 401 -10.22 -25.34 5.51
N ASN A 402 -10.66 -25.12 4.27
CA ASN A 402 -11.16 -23.82 3.84
C ASN A 402 -12.49 -23.44 4.52
N LEU A 403 -13.37 -24.41 4.77
CA LEU A 403 -14.63 -24.16 5.50
C LEU A 403 -14.40 -23.82 6.97
N ALA A 404 -13.37 -24.37 7.63
CA ALA A 404 -13.03 -24.01 9.00
C ALA A 404 -12.61 -22.53 9.12
N VAL A 405 -11.87 -22.00 8.14
CA VAL A 405 -11.50 -20.57 8.08
C VAL A 405 -12.73 -19.70 7.78
N LEU A 406 -13.62 -20.15 6.89
CA LEU A 406 -14.88 -19.47 6.58
C LEU A 406 -15.82 -19.40 7.80
N ASP A 407 -15.98 -20.48 8.57
CA ASP A 407 -16.80 -20.51 9.79
C ASP A 407 -16.18 -19.67 10.92
N LYS A 408 -14.86 -19.74 11.11
CA LYS A 408 -14.13 -18.84 12.02
C LYS A 408 -14.39 -17.37 11.66
N ALA A 409 -14.26 -17.00 10.38
CA ALA A 409 -14.56 -15.65 9.91
C ALA A 409 -16.05 -15.28 10.05
N ALA A 410 -16.97 -16.24 9.96
CA ALA A 410 -18.41 -16.07 10.18
C ALA A 410 -18.82 -16.02 11.67
N ALA A 411 -17.96 -16.46 12.58
CA ALA A 411 -18.17 -16.45 14.02
C ALA A 411 -17.50 -15.25 14.73
N GLU A 412 -16.35 -14.78 14.25
CA GLU A 412 -15.61 -13.69 14.89
C GLU A 412 -16.33 -12.32 14.77
N PRO A 413 -16.65 -11.65 15.90
CA PRO A 413 -17.33 -10.36 15.88
C PRO A 413 -16.39 -9.23 15.43
N ARG A 414 -16.33 -9.01 14.11
CA ARG A 414 -15.64 -7.93 13.37
C ARG A 414 -14.68 -7.06 14.21
N LEU A 415 -13.40 -7.44 14.23
CA LEU A 415 -12.32 -6.45 14.27
C LEU A 415 -12.44 -5.56 13.02
N SER A 416 -13.21 -4.48 13.13
CA SER A 416 -13.48 -3.60 12.00
C SER A 416 -12.18 -3.08 11.38
N LEU A 417 -12.14 -2.91 10.05
CA LEU A 417 -10.98 -2.34 9.33
C LEU A 417 -10.46 -1.04 9.98
N ARG A 418 -11.39 -0.25 10.57
CA ARG A 418 -11.13 0.97 11.36
C ARG A 418 -10.31 0.77 12.65
N ARG A 419 -10.07 -0.46 13.12
CA ARG A 419 -9.16 -0.79 14.24
C ARG A 419 -7.76 -1.15 13.73
N GLY A 420 -7.63 -2.09 12.79
CA GLY A 420 -6.33 -2.44 12.19
C GLY A 420 -5.62 -1.23 11.55
N LEU A 421 -6.35 -0.47 10.72
CA LEU A 421 -5.89 0.80 10.13
C LEU A 421 -5.64 1.91 11.18
N ARG A 422 -6.11 1.76 12.42
CA ARG A 422 -5.79 2.65 13.56
C ARG A 422 -4.61 2.17 14.41
N GLN A 423 -4.15 0.92 14.25
CA GLN A 423 -3.05 0.36 15.02
C GLN A 423 -1.71 0.52 14.29
N SER A 424 -1.66 0.26 12.98
CA SER A 424 -0.46 0.49 12.16
C SER A 424 0.00 1.96 12.19
N GLU A 425 1.21 2.21 12.69
CA GLU A 425 1.81 3.56 12.74
C GLU A 425 2.02 4.14 11.33
N SER A 426 2.33 3.29 10.35
CA SER A 426 2.46 3.68 8.94
C SER A 426 1.16 4.25 8.37
N VAL A 427 0.01 3.69 8.75
CA VAL A 427 -1.31 4.18 8.33
C VAL A 427 -1.69 5.47 9.07
N LYS A 428 -1.31 5.63 10.35
CA LYS A 428 -1.45 6.91 11.08
C LYS A 428 -0.65 8.02 10.38
N ALA A 429 0.58 7.73 9.97
CA ALA A 429 1.44 8.67 9.23
C ALA A 429 0.87 8.99 7.83
N GLY A 430 0.41 7.99 7.09
CA GLY A 430 -0.26 8.18 5.80
C GLY A 430 -1.54 9.03 5.90
N GLY A 431 -2.35 8.82 6.94
CA GLY A 431 -3.53 9.63 7.23
C GLY A 431 -3.21 11.09 7.55
N LEU A 432 -2.11 11.34 8.28
CA LEU A 432 -1.63 12.71 8.53
C LEU A 432 -1.10 13.36 7.24
N ALA A 433 -0.35 12.63 6.41
CA ALA A 433 0.13 13.12 5.12
C ALA A 433 -1.04 13.48 4.16
N ALA A 434 -2.08 12.65 4.11
CA ALA A 434 -3.30 12.92 3.35
C ALA A 434 -4.05 14.16 3.88
N ALA A 435 -4.12 14.36 5.20
CA ALA A 435 -4.70 15.56 5.80
C ALA A 435 -3.89 16.83 5.46
N THR A 436 -2.55 16.75 5.45
CA THR A 436 -1.69 17.86 5.01
C THR A 436 -1.88 18.18 3.52
N LEU A 437 -1.93 17.18 2.64
CA LEU A 437 -2.19 17.39 1.22
C LEU A 437 -3.54 18.05 0.96
N LEU A 438 -4.59 17.58 1.63
CA LEU A 438 -5.93 18.18 1.54
C LEU A 438 -5.98 19.60 2.13
N SER A 439 -5.29 19.84 3.26
CA SER A 439 -5.11 21.18 3.83
C SER A 439 -4.45 22.13 2.83
N ASN A 440 -3.38 21.71 2.15
CA ASN A 440 -2.70 22.52 1.14
C ASN A 440 -3.61 22.79 -0.08
N GLY A 441 -4.44 21.82 -0.47
CA GLY A 441 -5.49 22.03 -1.48
C GLY A 441 -6.53 23.08 -1.07
N ILE A 442 -6.97 23.06 0.20
CA ILE A 442 -7.87 24.07 0.76
C ILE A 442 -7.18 25.45 0.85
N GLN A 443 -5.88 25.51 1.13
CA GLN A 443 -5.09 26.75 1.10
C GLN A 443 -4.96 27.33 -0.32
N LEU A 444 -4.85 26.49 -1.35
CA LEU A 444 -4.93 26.95 -2.74
C LEU A 444 -6.33 27.51 -3.07
N ILE A 445 -7.40 26.84 -2.61
CA ILE A 445 -8.78 27.34 -2.76
C ILE A 445 -8.96 28.68 -2.02
N PHE A 446 -8.42 28.83 -0.81
CA PHE A 446 -8.38 30.10 -0.07
C PHE A 446 -7.81 31.22 -0.95
N THR A 447 -6.61 31.01 -1.53
CA THR A 447 -5.98 32.00 -2.40
C THR A 447 -6.86 32.34 -3.61
N VAL A 448 -7.36 31.34 -4.34
CA VAL A 448 -8.21 31.54 -5.53
C VAL A 448 -9.55 32.21 -5.22
N VAL A 449 -10.09 32.03 -4.01
CA VAL A 449 -11.31 32.70 -3.56
C VAL A 449 -11.03 34.18 -3.24
N PHE A 450 -9.99 34.48 -2.47
CA PHE A 450 -9.73 35.87 -2.07
C PHE A 450 -9.11 36.73 -3.18
N THR A 451 -8.41 36.17 -4.17
CA THR A 451 -8.01 36.92 -5.38
C THR A 451 -9.23 37.45 -6.15
N ARG A 452 -10.27 36.62 -6.26
CA ARG A 452 -11.51 36.94 -7.00
C ARG A 452 -12.49 37.82 -6.22
N LEU A 453 -12.37 37.88 -4.89
CA LEU A 453 -13.24 38.69 -4.03
C LEU A 453 -12.66 40.07 -3.67
N LEU A 454 -11.33 40.23 -3.68
CA LEU A 454 -10.65 41.46 -3.22
C LEU A 454 -10.02 42.29 -4.37
N GLY A 455 -10.08 41.80 -5.62
CA GLY A 455 -9.34 42.40 -6.73
C GLY A 455 -7.82 42.24 -6.57
N ALA A 456 -7.05 42.84 -7.49
CA ALA A 456 -5.61 42.64 -7.52
C ALA A 456 -4.87 43.42 -6.40
N ASP A 457 -5.07 44.73 -6.24
CA ASP A 457 -4.44 45.46 -5.12
C ASP A 457 -4.82 44.90 -3.73
N GLY A 458 -6.11 44.64 -3.50
CA GLY A 458 -6.63 44.11 -2.23
C GLY A 458 -6.10 42.70 -1.92
N TYR A 459 -5.94 41.86 -2.94
CA TYR A 459 -5.20 40.60 -2.80
C TYR A 459 -3.70 40.83 -2.52
N GLY A 460 -3.07 41.83 -3.13
CA GLY A 460 -1.69 42.25 -2.79
C GLY A 460 -1.54 42.62 -1.32
N SER A 461 -2.50 43.38 -0.77
CA SER A 461 -2.57 43.69 0.67
C SER A 461 -2.76 42.45 1.54
N LEU A 462 -3.65 41.52 1.15
CA LEU A 462 -3.82 40.24 1.86
C LEU A 462 -2.55 39.38 1.80
N ALA A 463 -1.87 39.35 0.66
CA ALA A 463 -0.67 38.56 0.45
C ALA A 463 0.53 39.10 1.25
N ALA A 464 0.64 40.41 1.44
CA ALA A 464 1.61 41.02 2.36
C ALA A 464 1.34 40.59 3.82
N LEU A 465 0.11 40.77 4.32
CA LEU A 465 -0.30 40.33 5.67
C LEU A 465 -0.02 38.84 5.91
N VAL A 466 -0.37 37.97 4.96
CA VAL A 466 -0.12 36.53 5.02
C VAL A 466 1.39 36.23 4.98
N SER A 467 2.17 36.92 4.15
CA SER A 467 3.63 36.75 4.04
C SER A 467 4.35 37.11 5.34
N THR A 468 3.99 38.22 5.99
CA THR A 468 4.52 38.59 7.31
C THR A 468 4.14 37.55 8.36
N PHE A 469 2.91 37.02 8.34
CA PHE A 469 2.49 35.97 9.25
C PHE A 469 3.22 34.63 9.01
N LEU A 470 3.48 34.24 7.77
CA LEU A 470 4.23 33.02 7.43
C LEU A 470 5.66 33.03 8.01
N ILE A 471 6.33 34.19 8.03
CA ILE A 471 7.64 34.35 8.67
C ILE A 471 7.56 34.05 10.18
N LEU A 472 6.52 34.53 10.86
CA LEU A 472 6.32 34.32 12.30
C LEU A 472 5.96 32.87 12.67
N MET A 473 5.32 32.11 11.76
CA MET A 473 4.89 30.72 12.04
C MET A 473 6.04 29.77 12.40
N VAL A 474 7.28 30.07 12.00
CA VAL A 474 8.40 29.13 12.18
C VAL A 474 8.63 28.75 13.65
N GLY A 475 8.47 29.70 14.58
CA GLY A 475 8.62 29.43 16.01
C GLY A 475 7.69 28.32 16.52
N GLY A 476 6.49 28.20 15.92
CA GLY A 476 5.52 27.15 16.26
C GLY A 476 6.02 25.76 15.90
N GLN A 477 6.67 25.58 14.74
CA GLN A 477 7.16 24.25 14.32
C GLN A 477 8.12 23.63 15.34
N ALA A 478 9.00 24.44 15.93
CA ALA A 478 9.91 23.97 16.98
C ALA A 478 9.20 23.73 18.32
N ILE A 479 8.20 24.55 18.69
CA ILE A 479 7.36 24.29 19.87
C ILE A 479 6.59 22.97 19.70
N GLN A 480 6.09 22.67 18.50
CA GLN A 480 5.40 21.42 18.20
C GLN A 480 6.31 20.20 18.36
N VAL A 481 7.53 20.23 17.80
CA VAL A 481 8.53 19.16 17.96
C VAL A 481 8.96 19.02 19.43
N ALA A 482 9.18 20.13 20.13
CA ALA A 482 9.58 20.10 21.55
C ALA A 482 8.47 19.54 22.46
N ALA A 483 7.22 19.93 22.23
CA ALA A 483 6.07 19.40 22.95
C ALA A 483 5.84 17.91 22.65
N ALA A 484 5.96 17.48 21.39
CA ALA A 484 5.87 16.07 21.03
C ALA A 484 6.95 15.22 21.74
N ARG A 485 8.19 15.73 21.81
CA ARG A 485 9.28 15.06 22.53
C ARG A 485 9.02 14.97 24.04
N GLU A 486 8.67 16.07 24.69
CA GLU A 486 8.47 16.08 26.15
C GLU A 486 7.26 15.22 26.55
N THR A 487 6.18 15.25 25.76
CA THR A 487 4.96 14.46 26.04
C THR A 487 5.17 12.97 25.82
N ALA A 488 5.89 12.56 24.75
CA ALA A 488 6.26 11.16 24.55
C ALA A 488 7.13 10.61 25.71
N LEU A 489 8.08 11.40 26.22
CA LEU A 489 8.95 11.00 27.33
C LEU A 489 8.23 10.82 28.67
N HIS A 490 7.13 11.56 28.91
CA HIS A 490 6.39 11.52 30.19
C HIS A 490 5.07 10.73 30.12
N HIS A 491 4.66 10.25 28.93
CA HIS A 491 3.46 9.40 28.79
C HIS A 491 3.59 8.09 29.58
N LEU A 492 4.82 7.59 29.75
CA LEU A 492 5.17 6.41 30.54
C LEU A 492 5.33 6.73 32.04
N GLY A 493 4.24 7.16 32.70
CA GLY A 493 4.10 7.02 34.17
C GLY A 493 3.64 8.24 34.98
N ASP A 494 3.74 9.48 34.49
CA ASP A 494 3.42 10.69 35.28
C ASP A 494 2.47 11.66 34.53
N GLY A 495 1.24 11.18 34.31
CA GLY A 495 0.21 11.92 33.57
C GLY A 495 -0.25 13.22 34.27
N GLN A 496 -0.20 13.30 35.61
CA GLN A 496 -0.61 14.50 36.34
C GLN A 496 0.41 15.64 36.20
N ARG A 497 1.71 15.34 36.27
CA ARG A 497 2.76 16.34 36.04
C ARG A 497 2.80 16.81 34.59
N LEU A 498 2.52 15.90 33.65
CA LEU A 498 2.32 16.24 32.24
C LEU A 498 1.16 17.23 32.05
N ALA A 499 -0.01 16.96 32.65
CA ALA A 499 -1.16 17.85 32.62
C ALA A 499 -0.87 19.23 33.21
N ALA A 500 -0.23 19.28 34.39
CA ALA A 500 0.16 20.54 35.04
C ALA A 500 1.15 21.36 34.19
N THR A 501 2.08 20.70 33.51
CA THR A 501 3.08 21.33 32.64
C THR A 501 2.44 21.92 31.37
N LEU A 502 1.60 21.14 30.67
CA LEU A 502 0.89 21.61 29.48
C LEU A 502 -0.09 22.75 29.78
N ASN A 503 -0.81 22.68 30.91
CA ASN A 503 -1.67 23.77 31.37
C ASN A 503 -0.86 25.03 31.75
N GLY A 504 0.33 24.85 32.34
CA GLY A 504 1.25 25.95 32.65
C GLY A 504 1.68 26.72 31.40
N TRP A 505 2.12 26.03 30.35
CA TRP A 505 2.48 26.66 29.07
C TRP A 505 1.27 27.24 28.32
N THR A 506 0.14 26.53 28.32
CA THR A 506 -1.12 27.02 27.73
C THR A 506 -1.53 28.35 28.37
N ARG A 507 -1.48 28.44 29.71
CA ARG A 507 -1.77 29.68 30.44
C ARG A 507 -0.76 30.79 30.12
N GLN A 508 0.53 30.47 29.98
CA GLN A 508 1.55 31.44 29.58
C GLN A 508 1.28 31.99 28.16
N LEU A 509 0.91 31.14 27.20
CA LEU A 509 0.57 31.57 25.84
C LEU A 509 -0.75 32.35 25.78
N LEU A 510 -1.75 32.03 26.60
CA LEU A 510 -3.00 32.81 26.69
C LEU A 510 -2.77 34.20 27.32
N ILE A 511 -1.93 34.31 28.36
CA ILE A 511 -1.53 35.60 28.93
C ILE A 511 -0.73 36.41 27.89
N ALA A 512 0.21 35.77 27.19
CA ALA A 512 0.96 36.41 26.11
C ALA A 512 0.05 36.88 24.97
N PHE A 513 -0.97 36.10 24.59
CA PHE A 513 -1.95 36.48 23.56
C PHE A 513 -2.71 37.75 23.93
N VAL A 514 -3.19 37.89 25.19
CA VAL A 514 -3.87 39.10 25.65
C VAL A 514 -2.94 40.31 25.63
N ILE A 515 -1.71 40.17 26.17
CA ILE A 515 -0.72 41.26 26.20
C ILE A 515 -0.30 41.69 24.79
N VAL A 516 0.00 40.73 23.91
CA VAL A 516 0.38 41.00 22.52
C VAL A 516 -0.78 41.61 21.74
N THR A 517 -2.04 41.20 21.98
CA THR A 517 -3.22 41.81 21.35
C THR A 517 -3.37 43.27 21.75
N ALA A 518 -3.30 43.59 23.05
CA ALA A 518 -3.37 44.96 23.53
C ALA A 518 -2.23 45.83 22.95
N LEU A 519 -1.00 45.31 22.94
CA LEU A 519 0.17 46.01 22.39
C LEU A 519 0.09 46.20 20.87
N SER A 520 -0.42 45.21 20.13
CA SER A 520 -0.49 45.28 18.66
C SER A 520 -1.60 46.20 18.17
N ILE A 521 -2.70 46.31 18.93
CA ILE A 521 -3.74 47.32 18.69
C ILE A 521 -3.19 48.72 19.02
N ALA A 522 -2.45 48.89 20.11
CA ALA A 522 -1.80 50.16 20.46
C ALA A 522 -0.68 50.58 19.48
N LEU A 523 -0.18 49.66 18.65
CA LEU A 523 0.85 49.89 17.62
C LEU A 523 0.30 49.61 16.21
N GLN A 524 -1.01 49.64 16.01
CA GLN A 524 -1.65 49.20 14.76
C GLN A 524 -1.14 49.97 13.52
N ASP A 525 -0.99 51.29 13.60
CA ASP A 525 -0.62 52.12 12.45
C ASP A 525 0.88 51.99 12.11
N PRO A 526 1.82 52.00 13.08
CA PRO A 526 3.20 51.59 12.84
C PRO A 526 3.34 50.17 12.24
N LEU A 527 2.52 49.21 12.66
CA LEU A 527 2.51 47.86 12.08
C LEU A 527 1.93 47.86 10.65
N ALA A 528 0.92 48.67 10.37
CA ALA A 528 0.33 48.84 9.04
C ALA A 528 1.35 49.40 8.04
N HIS A 529 2.09 50.43 8.44
CA HIS A 529 3.18 51.01 7.66
C HIS A 529 4.38 50.07 7.49
N LEU A 530 4.68 49.20 8.46
CA LEU A 530 5.76 48.21 8.37
C LEU A 530 5.44 47.02 7.43
N VAL A 531 4.16 46.75 7.19
CA VAL A 531 3.69 45.64 6.33
C VAL A 531 3.25 46.13 4.94
N GLY A 532 3.16 47.45 4.72
CA GLY A 532 2.77 48.05 3.44
C GLY A 532 1.26 48.06 3.20
N VAL A 533 0.47 48.12 4.28
CA VAL A 533 -1.01 48.06 4.27
C VAL A 533 -1.64 49.13 5.18
N PRO A 534 -1.30 50.43 5.01
CA PRO A 534 -1.76 51.51 5.89
C PRO A 534 -3.30 51.66 5.95
N GLU A 535 -4.00 51.20 4.92
CA GLU A 535 -5.47 51.20 4.84
C GLU A 535 -6.14 50.11 5.72
N HIS A 536 -5.37 49.17 6.26
CA HIS A 536 -5.88 48.03 7.03
C HIS A 536 -5.14 47.83 8.38
N PRO A 537 -5.09 48.84 9.26
CA PRO A 537 -4.30 48.79 10.49
C PRO A 537 -4.75 47.69 11.45
N LEU A 538 -6.07 47.41 11.52
CA LEU A 538 -6.62 46.30 12.31
C LEU A 538 -6.16 44.92 11.80
N ALA A 539 -5.91 44.78 10.49
CA ALA A 539 -5.39 43.54 9.92
C ALA A 539 -3.90 43.35 10.28
N ALA A 540 -3.10 44.41 10.21
CA ALA A 540 -1.70 44.40 10.62
C ALA A 540 -1.55 44.13 12.13
N ALA A 541 -2.37 44.78 12.96
CA ALA A 541 -2.45 44.54 14.40
C ALA A 541 -2.78 43.08 14.76
N ALA A 542 -3.54 42.38 13.92
CA ALA A 542 -3.90 40.98 14.14
C ALA A 542 -2.75 39.99 13.85
N ILE A 543 -1.66 40.39 13.19
CA ILE A 543 -0.55 39.49 12.81
C ILE A 543 0.13 38.86 14.03
N LEU A 544 0.57 39.67 14.99
CA LEU A 544 1.31 39.18 16.17
C LEU A 544 0.43 38.30 17.09
N PRO A 545 -0.85 38.65 17.39
CA PRO A 545 -1.79 37.76 18.07
C PRO A 545 -2.02 36.44 17.33
N THR A 546 -2.14 36.46 16.01
CA THR A 546 -2.26 35.24 15.17
C THR A 546 -1.02 34.37 15.30
N GLY A 547 0.17 34.98 15.39
CA GLY A 547 1.42 34.32 15.73
C GLY A 547 1.37 33.58 17.09
N VAL A 548 0.87 34.23 18.15
CA VAL A 548 0.75 33.59 19.48
C VAL A 548 -0.27 32.44 19.48
N LEU A 549 -1.40 32.60 18.78
CA LEU A 549 -2.37 31.52 18.58
C LEU A 549 -1.77 30.33 17.82
N TRP A 550 -0.91 30.59 16.82
CA TRP A 550 -0.16 29.54 16.14
C TRP A 550 0.80 28.80 17.08
N LEU A 551 1.53 29.50 17.96
CA LEU A 551 2.38 28.85 18.97
C LEU A 551 1.55 27.93 19.89
N LEU A 552 0.33 28.33 20.25
CA LEU A 552 -0.61 27.53 21.05
C LEU A 552 -1.10 26.29 20.29
N LEU A 553 -1.51 26.43 19.03
CA LEU A 553 -1.88 25.30 18.18
C LEU A 553 -0.73 24.31 18.01
N SER A 554 0.48 24.80 17.75
CA SER A 554 1.69 23.98 17.65
C SER A 554 1.97 23.22 18.95
N LEU A 555 1.84 23.87 20.12
CA LEU A 555 1.99 23.22 21.43
C LEU A 555 0.99 22.06 21.60
N GLN A 556 -0.28 22.32 21.31
CA GLN A 556 -1.36 21.33 21.45
C GLN A 556 -1.23 20.17 20.45
N ARG A 557 -0.94 20.48 19.18
CA ARG A 557 -0.66 19.48 18.13
C ARG A 557 0.53 18.61 18.52
N GLY A 558 1.60 19.20 19.04
CA GLY A 558 2.78 18.49 19.53
C GLY A 558 2.45 17.54 20.68
N ALA A 559 1.71 18.01 21.70
CA ALA A 559 1.28 17.18 22.80
C ALA A 559 0.42 15.97 22.35
N LEU A 560 -0.47 16.17 21.38
CA LEU A 560 -1.27 15.09 20.80
C LEU A 560 -0.44 14.14 19.91
N GLN A 561 0.62 14.61 19.24
CA GLN A 561 1.57 13.76 18.52
C GLN A 561 2.37 12.86 19.47
N GLY A 562 2.91 13.40 20.57
CA GLY A 562 3.67 12.62 21.55
C GLY A 562 2.82 11.63 22.37
N MET A 563 1.51 11.86 22.49
CA MET A 563 0.54 10.87 22.98
C MET A 563 0.10 9.86 21.90
N HIS A 564 0.81 9.76 20.76
CA HIS A 564 0.47 8.93 19.58
C HIS A 564 -0.95 9.16 19.00
N THR A 565 -1.58 10.30 19.30
CA THR A 565 -2.96 10.65 18.89
C THR A 565 -3.00 11.50 17.63
N PHE A 566 -2.57 10.93 16.51
CA PHE A 566 -2.47 11.63 15.22
C PHE A 566 -3.81 12.03 14.59
N PHE A 567 -4.93 11.38 14.95
CA PHE A 567 -6.24 11.69 14.34
C PHE A 567 -6.76 13.10 14.69
N PRO A 568 -6.81 13.55 15.98
CA PRO A 568 -7.09 14.95 16.29
C PRO A 568 -6.17 15.95 15.60
N VAL A 569 -4.89 15.61 15.44
CA VAL A 569 -3.90 16.46 14.76
C VAL A 569 -4.26 16.64 13.28
N GLY A 570 -4.53 15.54 12.55
CA GLY A 570 -4.97 15.59 11.16
C GLY A 570 -6.29 16.34 10.97
N VAL A 571 -7.28 16.12 11.84
CA VAL A 571 -8.54 16.88 11.84
C VAL A 571 -8.28 18.37 12.07
N SER A 572 -7.36 18.73 12.98
CA SER A 572 -7.05 20.14 13.25
C SER A 572 -6.43 20.88 12.07
N LEU A 573 -5.76 20.20 11.14
CA LEU A 573 -5.24 20.83 9.91
C LEU A 573 -6.38 21.18 8.95
N LEU A 574 -7.38 20.29 8.84
CA LEU A 574 -8.54 20.49 7.98
C LEU A 574 -9.50 21.54 8.56
N VAL A 575 -9.74 21.50 9.88
CA VAL A 575 -10.55 22.51 10.60
C VAL A 575 -9.89 23.88 10.54
N GLU A 576 -8.55 23.95 10.64
CA GLU A 576 -7.82 25.19 10.42
C GLU A 576 -8.01 25.70 8.98
N ALA A 577 -7.63 24.91 7.97
CA ALA A 577 -7.66 25.37 6.58
C ALA A 577 -9.07 25.75 6.10
N PHE A 578 -10.08 24.93 6.41
CA PHE A 578 -11.47 25.22 6.08
C PHE A 578 -12.05 26.36 6.93
N GLY A 579 -11.68 26.43 8.21
CA GLY A 579 -12.08 27.52 9.10
C GLY A 579 -11.56 28.87 8.63
N ARG A 580 -10.30 28.94 8.16
CA ARG A 580 -9.69 30.17 7.59
C ARG A 580 -10.48 30.68 6.40
N LEU A 581 -10.79 29.79 5.46
CA LEU A 581 -11.61 30.09 4.28
C LEU A 581 -13.03 30.54 4.69
N LEU A 582 -13.73 29.77 5.51
CA LEU A 582 -15.12 30.07 5.87
C LEU A 582 -15.25 31.36 6.70
N CYS A 583 -14.39 31.55 7.71
CA CYS A 583 -14.42 32.74 8.55
C CYS A 583 -14.03 34.00 7.76
N GLY A 584 -12.99 33.91 6.91
CA GLY A 584 -12.59 35.02 6.04
C GLY A 584 -13.69 35.37 5.03
N LEU A 585 -14.36 34.37 4.46
CA LEU A 585 -15.44 34.56 3.48
C LEU A 585 -16.65 35.25 4.12
N VAL A 586 -17.07 34.80 5.31
CA VAL A 586 -18.17 35.43 6.06
C VAL A 586 -17.84 36.88 6.42
N LEU A 587 -16.60 37.18 6.81
CA LEU A 587 -16.19 38.56 7.14
C LEU A 587 -16.07 39.46 5.90
N VAL A 588 -15.57 38.95 4.77
CA VAL A 588 -15.56 39.68 3.48
C VAL A 588 -16.99 39.98 3.01
N LEU A 589 -17.89 38.99 3.05
CA LEU A 589 -19.30 39.16 2.68
C LEU A 589 -20.07 40.07 3.66
N ALA A 590 -19.56 40.28 4.87
CA ALA A 590 -20.04 41.26 5.84
C ALA A 590 -19.43 42.67 5.66
N GLY A 591 -18.63 42.90 4.60
CA GLY A 591 -18.05 44.20 4.27
C GLY A 591 -16.73 44.53 4.99
N ALA A 592 -16.05 43.55 5.59
CA ALA A 592 -14.75 43.77 6.24
C ALA A 592 -13.53 43.61 5.30
N GLU A 593 -13.75 43.30 4.02
CA GLU A 593 -12.74 43.29 2.94
C GLU A 593 -11.44 42.55 3.33
N VAL A 594 -10.26 43.09 2.97
CA VAL A 594 -8.94 42.51 3.26
C VAL A 594 -8.75 42.22 4.75
N THR A 595 -9.27 43.10 5.62
CA THR A 595 -9.22 42.91 7.08
C THR A 595 -10.02 41.69 7.50
N GLY A 596 -11.21 41.47 6.94
CA GLY A 596 -12.02 40.28 7.15
C GLY A 596 -11.36 39.00 6.66
N ALA A 597 -10.79 39.03 5.45
CA ALA A 597 -10.08 37.90 4.86
C ALA A 597 -8.89 37.45 5.73
N PHE A 598 -8.14 38.40 6.32
CA PHE A 598 -7.06 38.08 7.25
C PHE A 598 -7.57 37.63 8.63
N LEU A 599 -8.54 38.35 9.24
CA LEU A 599 -9.11 38.04 10.56
C LEU A 599 -9.79 36.66 10.63
N GLY A 600 -10.21 36.10 9.49
CA GLY A 600 -10.61 34.69 9.40
C GLY A 600 -9.56 33.71 9.93
N THR A 601 -8.26 34.07 9.91
CA THR A 601 -7.17 33.22 10.39
C THR A 601 -7.06 33.13 11.92
N PRO A 602 -6.91 34.22 12.69
CA PRO A 602 -6.94 34.15 14.16
C PRO A 602 -8.25 33.56 14.69
N LEU A 603 -9.40 33.81 14.04
CA LEU A 603 -10.68 33.21 14.46
C LEU A 603 -10.68 31.68 14.28
N ALA A 604 -10.27 31.17 13.11
CA ALA A 604 -10.13 29.74 12.87
C ALA A 604 -9.11 29.08 13.81
N PHE A 605 -8.01 29.78 14.13
CA PHE A 605 -7.02 29.30 15.08
C PHE A 605 -7.58 29.21 16.50
N ALA A 606 -8.28 30.24 16.98
CA ALA A 606 -8.90 30.26 18.30
C ALA A 606 -9.91 29.11 18.47
N LEU A 607 -10.81 28.93 17.49
CA LEU A 607 -11.77 27.81 17.47
C LEU A 607 -11.08 26.45 17.50
N THR A 608 -10.02 26.27 16.70
CA THR A 608 -9.22 25.04 16.66
C THR A 608 -8.49 24.81 17.99
N ALA A 609 -7.96 25.86 18.63
CA ALA A 609 -7.22 25.78 19.88
C ALA A 609 -8.13 25.47 21.09
N ILE A 610 -9.37 25.96 21.08
CA ILE A 610 -10.40 25.59 22.08
C ILE A 610 -10.74 24.10 21.95
N TRP A 611 -10.97 23.61 20.73
CA TRP A 611 -11.29 22.20 20.48
C TRP A 611 -10.13 21.25 20.83
N LEU A 612 -8.90 21.59 20.43
CA LEU A 612 -7.70 20.83 20.81
C LEU A 612 -7.45 20.86 22.32
N GLY A 613 -7.68 22.01 22.99
CA GLY A 613 -7.58 22.13 24.43
C GLY A 613 -8.58 21.23 25.17
N TRP A 614 -9.82 21.16 24.69
CA TRP A 614 -10.84 20.23 25.20
C TRP A 614 -10.44 18.76 25.01
N GLU A 615 -9.96 18.39 23.83
CA GLU A 615 -9.55 17.01 23.54
C GLU A 615 -8.31 16.58 24.35
N ILE A 616 -7.39 17.51 24.67
CA ILE A 616 -6.27 17.25 25.60
C ILE A 616 -6.76 17.12 27.05
N HIS A 617 -7.60 18.06 27.52
CA HIS A 617 -8.15 18.04 28.88
C HIS A 617 -8.96 16.76 29.15
N LYS A 618 -9.76 16.32 28.17
CA LYS A 618 -10.51 15.05 28.20
C LYS A 618 -9.63 13.79 28.31
N ARG A 619 -8.35 13.88 27.91
CA ARG A 619 -7.38 12.77 27.95
C ARG A 619 -6.51 12.76 29.20
N LEU A 620 -6.19 13.93 29.74
CA LEU A 620 -5.29 14.09 30.90
C LEU A 620 -5.99 14.48 32.21
N GLY A 621 -7.28 14.82 32.15
CA GLY A 621 -8.08 15.25 33.29
C GLY A 621 -7.83 16.70 33.73
N GLY A 622 -8.38 17.05 34.90
CA GLY A 622 -8.06 18.30 35.60
C GLY A 622 -6.71 18.18 36.31
N ALA A 623 -5.88 19.23 36.23
CA ALA A 623 -4.53 19.19 36.80
C ALA A 623 -4.53 19.37 38.32
N ALA A 624 -3.83 18.49 39.03
CA ALA A 624 -3.43 18.70 40.42
C ALA A 624 -2.30 19.75 40.51
N ASN A 625 -2.14 20.37 41.68
CA ASN A 625 -1.29 21.54 41.90
C ASN A 625 0.21 21.17 42.08
N ALA A 626 0.85 20.70 41.01
CA ALA A 626 2.23 20.19 41.02
C ALA A 626 3.30 21.31 41.00
N LYS A 627 4.20 21.32 41.99
CA LYS A 627 5.25 22.34 42.17
C LYS A 627 6.45 22.24 41.19
N THR A 628 6.47 21.29 40.26
CA THR A 628 7.67 20.89 39.49
C THR A 628 7.46 20.79 37.97
N ALA A 629 6.74 21.78 37.40
CA ALA A 629 6.62 21.98 35.95
C ALA A 629 7.87 22.66 35.36
N ARG A 630 8.32 22.23 34.17
CA ARG A 630 9.41 22.88 33.42
C ARG A 630 8.93 24.16 32.73
N THR A 631 9.83 25.14 32.57
CA THR A 631 9.51 26.39 31.87
C THR A 631 9.68 26.27 30.36
N LEU A 632 8.81 26.94 29.59
CA LEU A 632 8.86 26.95 28.11
C LEU A 632 10.24 27.37 27.56
N ARG A 633 10.94 28.27 28.28
CA ARG A 633 12.30 28.74 27.97
C ARG A 633 13.34 27.62 27.92
N SER A 634 13.24 26.60 28.79
CA SER A 634 14.19 25.48 28.79
C SER A 634 14.07 24.53 27.60
N LEU A 635 12.92 24.50 26.92
CA LEU A 635 12.71 23.68 25.72
C LEU A 635 13.27 24.34 24.46
N LEU A 636 13.02 25.64 24.30
CA LEU A 636 13.51 26.42 23.15
C LEU A 636 15.05 26.49 23.10
N ALA A 637 15.72 26.46 24.26
CA ALA A 637 17.18 26.44 24.36
C ALA A 637 17.84 25.25 23.61
N GLY A 638 17.14 24.11 23.47
CA GLY A 638 17.63 22.94 22.72
C GLY A 638 17.36 22.97 21.21
N ALA A 639 16.58 23.93 20.70
CA ALA A 639 16.08 23.95 19.33
C ALA A 639 16.44 25.23 18.53
N TRP A 640 17.28 26.09 19.08
CA TRP A 640 17.57 27.43 18.54
C TRP A 640 18.09 27.43 17.09
N ALA A 641 18.94 26.46 16.71
CA ALA A 641 19.52 26.41 15.37
C ALA A 641 18.51 25.94 14.28
N PRO A 642 17.70 24.88 14.49
CA PRO A 642 16.54 24.60 13.65
C PRO A 642 15.57 25.80 13.52
N ILE A 643 15.27 26.49 14.62
CA ILE A 643 14.41 27.69 14.62
C ILE A 643 14.99 28.77 13.72
N GLY A 644 16.25 29.17 13.97
CA GLY A 644 16.91 30.22 13.20
C GLY A 644 17.05 29.86 11.72
N GLY A 645 17.37 28.60 11.40
CA GLY A 645 17.52 28.14 10.02
C GLY A 645 16.23 28.22 9.23
N LEU A 646 15.14 27.70 9.80
CA LEU A 646 13.82 27.78 9.18
C LEU A 646 13.29 29.22 9.13
N ALA A 647 13.62 30.07 10.11
CA ALA A 647 13.16 31.46 10.15
C ALA A 647 13.81 32.28 9.04
N LEU A 648 15.12 32.11 8.85
CA LEU A 648 15.84 32.72 7.74
C LEU A 648 15.33 32.23 6.38
N LEU A 649 15.08 30.93 6.21
CA LEU A 649 14.46 30.39 4.99
C LEU A 649 13.04 30.94 4.76
N ALA A 650 12.25 31.17 5.82
CA ALA A 650 10.92 31.77 5.70
C ALA A 650 10.95 33.27 5.36
N ILE A 651 11.99 34.01 5.78
CA ILE A 651 12.26 35.38 5.35
C ILE A 651 12.62 35.37 3.85
N LEU A 652 13.62 34.59 3.44
CA LEU A 652 14.03 34.43 2.03
C LEU A 652 12.87 33.97 1.12
N GLN A 653 11.89 33.23 1.67
CA GLN A 653 10.71 32.81 0.93
C GLN A 653 9.63 33.90 0.79
N ASN A 654 9.59 34.94 1.63
CA ASN A 654 8.40 35.81 1.75
C ASN A 654 8.67 37.33 1.91
N VAL A 655 9.93 37.75 2.06
CA VAL A 655 10.29 39.18 2.13
C VAL A 655 10.10 39.89 0.78
N ASP A 656 10.21 39.14 -0.31
CA ASP A 656 9.97 39.54 -1.70
C ASP A 656 8.61 40.25 -1.87
N VAL A 657 7.52 39.57 -1.49
CA VAL A 657 6.15 40.07 -1.62
C VAL A 657 5.90 41.30 -0.75
N ILE A 658 6.51 41.35 0.44
CA ILE A 658 6.36 42.47 1.37
C ILE A 658 7.04 43.72 0.80
N VAL A 659 8.27 43.62 0.29
CA VAL A 659 8.98 44.78 -0.27
C VAL A 659 8.35 45.28 -1.56
N VAL A 660 7.86 44.40 -2.45
CA VAL A 660 7.19 44.82 -3.69
C VAL A 660 5.89 45.60 -3.42
N LYS A 661 5.07 45.20 -2.43
CA LYS A 661 3.86 45.96 -2.05
C LYS A 661 4.18 47.37 -1.52
N HIS A 662 5.34 47.58 -0.90
CA HIS A 662 5.81 48.92 -0.49
C HIS A 662 6.32 49.79 -1.65
N GLN A 663 6.76 49.20 -2.76
CA GLN A 663 7.52 49.91 -3.81
C GLN A 663 6.71 50.21 -5.07
N ILE A 664 5.87 49.26 -5.54
CA ILE A 664 5.06 49.43 -6.75
C ILE A 664 3.60 49.75 -6.39
N GLY A 665 3.04 49.04 -5.39
CA GLY A 665 1.61 49.12 -5.07
C GLY A 665 0.69 48.58 -6.19
N GLY A 666 -0.62 48.81 -6.04
CA GLY A 666 -1.62 48.54 -7.06
C GLY A 666 -1.72 47.08 -7.52
N ASP A 667 -2.29 46.92 -8.72
CA ASP A 667 -2.53 45.63 -9.35
C ASP A 667 -1.23 44.92 -9.77
N GLU A 668 -0.13 45.65 -9.99
CA GLU A 668 1.19 45.10 -10.21
C GLU A 668 1.72 44.36 -8.97
N ALA A 669 1.59 44.94 -7.77
CA ALA A 669 1.95 44.28 -6.53
C ALA A 669 1.07 43.05 -6.24
N GLY A 670 -0.23 43.14 -6.55
CA GLY A 670 -1.14 41.99 -6.53
C GLY A 670 -0.70 40.87 -7.47
N SER A 671 -0.36 41.22 -8.71
CA SER A 671 0.11 40.28 -9.74
C SER A 671 1.43 39.60 -9.34
N TYR A 672 2.40 40.37 -8.84
CA TYR A 672 3.67 39.83 -8.33
C TYR A 672 3.42 38.83 -7.19
N ALA A 673 2.53 39.16 -6.25
CA ALA A 673 2.17 38.28 -5.15
C ALA A 673 1.53 36.96 -5.62
N ALA A 674 0.68 37.01 -6.66
CA ALA A 674 0.11 35.80 -7.28
C ALA A 674 1.19 34.92 -7.92
N ALA A 675 2.08 35.50 -8.71
CA ALA A 675 3.20 34.78 -9.34
C ALA A 675 4.18 34.18 -8.29
N ALA A 676 4.51 34.94 -7.25
CA ALA A 676 5.37 34.48 -6.16
C ALA A 676 4.72 33.31 -5.36
N VAL A 677 3.41 33.35 -5.10
CA VAL A 677 2.69 32.24 -4.46
C VAL A 677 2.65 30.99 -5.33
N ALA A 678 2.47 31.13 -6.65
CA ALA A 678 2.55 30.00 -7.57
C ALA A 678 3.95 29.36 -7.64
N ALA A 679 5.00 30.19 -7.67
CA ALA A 679 6.39 29.72 -7.64
C ALA A 679 6.73 28.93 -6.35
N LYS A 680 6.17 29.34 -5.20
CA LYS A 680 6.38 28.69 -3.88
C LYS A 680 5.89 27.23 -3.82
N ALA A 681 5.11 26.75 -4.80
CA ALA A 681 4.70 25.35 -4.90
C ALA A 681 5.87 24.34 -4.92
N VAL A 682 7.00 24.70 -5.55
CA VAL A 682 8.20 23.84 -5.57
C VAL A 682 8.83 23.70 -4.18
N VAL A 683 8.73 24.73 -3.33
CA VAL A 683 9.21 24.68 -1.94
C VAL A 683 8.35 23.73 -1.09
N TRP A 684 7.04 23.70 -1.30
CA TRP A 684 6.15 22.75 -0.61
C TRP A 684 6.47 21.29 -0.93
N VAL A 685 6.88 20.99 -2.18
CA VAL A 685 7.39 19.67 -2.57
C VAL A 685 8.67 19.33 -1.80
N ALA A 686 9.62 20.26 -1.69
CA ALA A 686 10.84 20.06 -0.91
C ALA A 686 10.59 19.90 0.60
N ILE A 687 9.59 20.60 1.17
CA ILE A 687 9.12 20.37 2.54
C ILE A 687 8.62 18.93 2.71
N GLY A 688 7.85 18.41 1.74
CA GLY A 688 7.41 17.00 1.73
C GLY A 688 8.58 16.01 1.66
N ILE A 689 9.56 16.25 0.79
CA ILE A 689 10.78 15.42 0.66
C ILE A 689 11.60 15.42 1.96
N ALA A 690 11.68 16.57 2.65
CA ALA A 690 12.44 16.71 3.89
C ALA A 690 11.94 15.81 5.04
N LEU A 691 10.65 15.48 5.07
CA LEU A 691 10.07 14.56 6.06
C LEU A 691 10.68 13.16 5.99
N HIS A 692 11.20 12.75 4.82
CA HIS A 692 11.96 11.51 4.66
C HIS A 692 13.48 11.73 4.79
N LEU A 693 14.00 12.81 4.19
CA LEU A 693 15.44 13.15 4.19
C LEU A 693 15.99 13.24 5.62
N LEU A 694 15.37 14.06 6.48
CA LEU A 694 15.91 14.39 7.80
C LEU A 694 16.06 13.14 8.70
N PRO A 695 15.03 12.29 8.90
CA PRO A 695 15.18 11.08 9.71
C PRO A 695 16.17 10.06 9.13
N GLU A 696 16.20 9.87 7.81
CA GLU A 696 17.07 8.87 7.16
C GLU A 696 18.54 9.32 7.13
N ALA A 697 18.80 10.62 6.94
CA ALA A 697 20.15 11.18 7.07
C ALA A 697 20.67 11.09 8.51
N THR A 698 19.84 11.40 9.51
CA THR A 698 20.21 11.22 10.94
C THR A 698 20.45 9.75 11.29
N ARG A 699 19.61 8.82 10.80
CA ARG A 699 19.80 7.37 11.01
C ARG A 699 21.15 6.90 10.48
N ARG A 700 21.53 7.30 9.27
CA ARG A 700 22.81 6.94 8.65
C ARG A 700 24.00 7.54 9.39
N ALA A 701 23.93 8.83 9.72
CA ALA A 701 24.98 9.51 10.48
C ALA A 701 25.19 8.85 11.86
N ALA A 702 24.12 8.47 12.56
CA ALA A 702 24.20 7.73 13.82
C ALA A 702 24.75 6.30 13.67
N ALA A 703 24.54 5.66 12.51
CA ALA A 703 25.10 4.36 12.16
C ALA A 703 26.51 4.43 11.53
N GLY A 704 27.14 5.61 11.46
CA GLY A 704 28.46 5.80 10.84
C GLY A 704 28.50 5.68 9.31
N LEU A 705 27.33 5.63 8.64
CA LEU A 705 27.20 5.48 7.19
C LEU A 705 27.13 6.85 6.50
N ASP A 706 27.68 6.96 5.27
CA ASP A 706 27.58 8.20 4.48
C ASP A 706 26.10 8.57 4.21
N PRO A 707 25.63 9.75 4.67
CA PRO A 707 24.26 10.20 4.45
C PRO A 707 24.08 10.98 3.13
N LEU A 708 25.15 11.34 2.42
CA LEU A 708 25.09 12.06 1.15
C LEU A 708 24.19 11.39 0.07
N PRO A 709 24.10 10.05 -0.04
CA PRO A 709 23.16 9.39 -0.96
C PRO A 709 21.69 9.76 -0.71
N VAL A 710 21.31 10.10 0.53
CA VAL A 710 19.93 10.52 0.88
C VAL A 710 19.65 11.91 0.30
N LEU A 711 20.59 12.85 0.48
CA LEU A 711 20.50 14.19 -0.10
C LEU A 711 20.49 14.14 -1.64
N ARG A 712 21.36 13.31 -2.25
CA ARG A 712 21.39 13.10 -3.71
C ARG A 712 20.06 12.56 -4.24
N ARG A 713 19.48 11.54 -3.61
CA ARG A 713 18.13 11.02 -3.97
C ARG A 713 17.06 12.10 -3.82
N SER A 714 17.14 12.91 -2.76
CA SER A 714 16.21 14.01 -2.51
C SER A 714 16.27 15.09 -3.59
N PHE A 715 17.47 15.44 -4.08
CA PHE A 715 17.63 16.34 -5.22
C PHE A 715 17.10 15.75 -6.53
N VAL A 716 17.29 14.45 -6.78
CA VAL A 716 16.71 13.78 -7.97
C VAL A 716 15.18 13.80 -7.93
N ILE A 717 14.56 13.52 -6.78
CA ILE A 717 13.10 13.59 -6.61
C ILE A 717 12.60 15.03 -6.79
N LEU A 718 13.32 16.02 -6.23
CA LEU A 718 12.99 17.44 -6.45
C LEU A 718 13.08 17.82 -7.93
N ALA A 719 14.15 17.42 -8.64
CA ALA A 719 14.33 17.72 -10.05
C ALA A 719 13.25 17.10 -10.95
N ILE A 720 12.82 15.86 -10.66
CA ILE A 720 11.73 15.17 -11.37
C ILE A 720 10.41 15.95 -11.32
N ILE A 721 10.18 16.73 -10.26
CA ILE A 721 8.94 17.51 -10.07
C ILE A 721 9.13 18.98 -10.49
N ALA A 722 10.29 19.57 -10.16
CA ALA A 722 10.60 20.96 -10.47
C ALA A 722 10.84 21.22 -11.95
N VAL A 723 11.52 20.32 -12.69
CA VAL A 723 11.78 20.55 -14.13
C VAL A 723 10.49 20.62 -14.95
N PRO A 724 9.50 19.71 -14.78
CA PRO A 724 8.18 19.89 -15.41
C PRO A 724 7.45 21.15 -14.97
N ALA A 725 7.51 21.53 -13.67
CA ALA A 725 6.87 22.75 -13.19
C ALA A 725 7.48 24.02 -13.81
N LEU A 726 8.81 24.10 -13.91
CA LEU A 726 9.54 25.18 -14.58
C LEU A 726 9.23 25.24 -16.08
N ALA A 727 9.09 24.10 -16.75
CA ALA A 727 8.67 24.05 -18.15
C ALA A 727 7.23 24.54 -18.35
N ILE A 728 6.31 24.18 -17.44
CA ILE A 728 4.92 24.68 -17.45
C ILE A 728 4.90 26.19 -17.20
N PHE A 729 5.71 26.71 -16.27
CA PHE A 729 5.84 28.16 -16.09
C PHE A 729 6.39 28.82 -17.37
N ALA A 730 7.51 28.34 -17.92
CA ALA A 730 8.14 28.92 -19.11
C ALA A 730 7.25 28.93 -20.36
N VAL A 731 6.34 27.96 -20.53
CA VAL A 731 5.48 27.83 -21.73
C VAL A 731 4.05 28.36 -21.52
N ALA A 732 3.54 28.38 -20.28
CA ALA A 732 2.12 28.61 -20.00
C ALA A 732 1.85 29.56 -18.80
N SER A 733 2.76 30.48 -18.49
CA SER A 733 2.61 31.44 -17.38
C SER A 733 1.30 32.23 -17.43
N GLU A 734 0.98 32.92 -18.54
CA GLU A 734 -0.24 33.73 -18.64
C GLU A 734 -1.52 32.86 -18.55
N PRO A 735 -1.69 31.74 -19.29
CA PRO A 735 -2.80 30.82 -19.07
C PRO A 735 -2.93 30.31 -17.63
N LEU A 736 -1.81 29.96 -16.98
CA LEU A 736 -1.79 29.46 -15.61
C LEU A 736 -2.25 30.54 -14.61
N MET A 737 -1.76 31.78 -14.75
CA MET A 737 -2.20 32.91 -13.93
C MET A 737 -3.68 33.23 -14.14
N ARG A 738 -4.14 33.26 -15.40
CA ARG A 738 -5.54 33.53 -15.76
C ARG A 738 -6.51 32.48 -15.22
N ILE A 739 -6.15 31.20 -15.30
CA ILE A 739 -7.01 30.09 -14.83
C ILE A 739 -7.07 30.05 -13.31
N ALA A 740 -5.92 30.15 -12.63
CA ALA A 740 -5.85 30.04 -11.18
C ALA A 740 -6.33 31.32 -10.48
N PHE A 741 -5.64 32.45 -10.70
CA PHE A 741 -5.77 33.64 -9.87
C PHE A 741 -6.82 34.62 -10.41
N GLY A 742 -6.87 34.82 -11.73
CA GLY A 742 -7.82 35.72 -12.41
C GLY A 742 -7.17 36.40 -13.63
N ALA A 743 -7.99 37.03 -14.48
CA ALA A 743 -7.47 37.75 -15.66
C ALA A 743 -6.68 39.01 -15.27
N ASP A 744 -7.07 39.66 -14.16
CA ASP A 744 -6.54 40.95 -13.71
C ASP A 744 -5.16 40.82 -13.05
N LEU A 745 -4.74 39.58 -12.72
CA LEU A 745 -3.49 39.22 -12.05
C LEU A 745 -2.41 38.69 -13.01
N THR A 746 -2.59 38.80 -14.33
CA THR A 746 -1.61 38.29 -15.31
C THR A 746 -0.42 39.22 -15.56
N GLN A 747 -0.36 40.43 -14.98
CA GLN A 747 0.67 41.44 -15.28
C GLN A 747 2.09 40.96 -14.92
N ALA A 748 2.21 40.05 -13.95
CA ALA A 748 3.48 39.45 -13.53
C ALA A 748 3.76 38.07 -14.14
N ALA A 749 2.98 37.63 -15.14
CA ALA A 749 3.12 36.30 -15.73
C ALA A 749 4.55 36.02 -16.24
N ASP A 750 5.17 36.98 -16.95
CA ASP A 750 6.53 36.80 -17.49
C ASP A 750 7.60 36.64 -16.41
N ALA A 751 7.35 37.09 -15.18
CA ALA A 751 8.27 36.90 -14.05
C ALA A 751 8.14 35.51 -13.38
N LEU A 752 7.04 34.79 -13.59
CA LEU A 752 6.79 33.48 -12.97
C LEU A 752 7.86 32.41 -13.25
N PRO A 753 8.46 32.28 -14.46
CA PRO A 753 9.54 31.32 -14.68
C PRO A 753 10.80 31.65 -13.86
N VAL A 754 11.10 32.94 -13.69
CA VAL A 754 12.26 33.44 -12.92
C VAL A 754 12.04 33.24 -11.41
N LEU A 755 10.84 33.59 -10.91
CA LEU A 755 10.44 33.32 -9.53
C LEU A 755 10.39 31.80 -9.24
N GLY A 756 9.88 31.01 -10.18
CA GLY A 756 9.87 29.55 -10.10
C GLY A 756 11.27 28.95 -10.00
N LEU A 757 12.23 29.48 -10.77
CA LEU A 757 13.63 29.09 -10.68
C LEU A 757 14.24 29.50 -9.33
N ALA A 758 13.98 30.72 -8.85
CA ALA A 758 14.44 31.19 -7.55
C ALA A 758 13.92 30.30 -6.41
N MET A 759 12.63 29.94 -6.44
CA MET A 759 12.00 29.05 -5.46
C MET A 759 12.50 27.60 -5.59
N THR A 760 12.87 27.14 -6.78
CA THR A 760 13.53 25.84 -6.99
C THR A 760 14.94 25.82 -6.39
N VAL A 761 15.68 26.91 -6.52
CA VAL A 761 17.03 27.08 -5.94
C VAL A 761 16.95 27.20 -4.41
N LEU A 762 15.99 27.96 -3.88
CA LEU A 762 15.68 28.00 -2.43
C LEU A 762 15.24 26.63 -1.90
N ALA A 763 14.51 25.82 -2.68
CA ALA A 763 14.17 24.44 -2.33
C ALA A 763 15.42 23.52 -2.22
N VAL A 764 16.45 23.72 -3.06
CA VAL A 764 17.75 23.04 -2.92
C VAL A 764 18.49 23.50 -1.66
N ALA A 765 18.46 24.81 -1.34
CA ALA A 765 19.01 25.34 -0.09
C ALA A 765 18.30 24.72 1.13
N TYR A 766 16.96 24.69 1.13
CA TYR A 766 16.12 24.10 2.18
C TYR A 766 16.44 22.62 2.44
N LEU A 767 16.51 21.78 1.39
CA LEU A 767 16.89 20.37 1.56
C LEU A 767 18.31 20.20 2.11
N THR A 768 19.22 21.11 1.76
CA THR A 768 20.60 21.11 2.28
C THR A 768 20.66 21.54 3.75
N VAL A 769 19.85 22.52 4.17
CA VAL A 769 19.72 22.89 5.60
C VAL A 769 19.17 21.72 6.40
N GLN A 770 18.16 21.00 5.89
CA GLN A 770 17.62 19.81 6.54
C GLN A 770 18.67 18.70 6.68
N TYR A 771 19.51 18.50 5.66
CA TYR A 771 20.68 17.62 5.75
C TYR A 771 21.73 18.09 6.77
N MET A 772 22.05 19.39 6.83
CA MET A 772 23.00 19.92 7.80
C MET A 772 22.47 19.84 9.25
N LEU A 773 21.16 20.04 9.45
CA LEU A 773 20.47 19.80 10.72
C LEU A 773 20.51 18.32 11.13
N ALA A 774 20.35 17.39 10.17
CA ALA A 774 20.51 15.96 10.42
C ALA A 774 21.91 15.59 10.94
N LEU A 775 22.93 16.39 10.60
CA LEU A 775 24.32 16.29 11.03
C LEU A 775 24.69 17.19 12.22
N GLY A 776 23.73 17.89 12.84
CA GLY A 776 23.97 18.82 13.95
C GLY A 776 24.83 20.05 13.60
N ARG A 777 24.97 20.39 12.32
CA ARG A 777 25.80 21.52 11.84
C ARG A 777 24.98 22.78 11.75
N THR A 778 25.49 23.88 12.29
CA THR A 778 24.80 25.19 12.38
C THR A 778 25.41 26.27 11.47
N SER A 779 26.49 25.98 10.76
CA SER A 779 27.25 26.97 9.98
C SER A 779 26.48 27.63 8.83
N PHE A 780 25.40 27.00 8.34
CA PHE A 780 24.52 27.60 7.33
C PHE A 780 23.83 28.89 7.82
N LEU A 781 23.67 29.08 9.14
CA LEU A 781 23.00 30.25 9.72
C LEU A 781 23.66 31.57 9.33
N TRP A 782 24.99 31.58 9.18
CA TRP A 782 25.72 32.77 8.74
C TRP A 782 25.45 33.12 7.27
N VAL A 783 25.41 32.12 6.39
CA VAL A 783 25.12 32.32 4.96
C VAL A 783 23.70 32.85 4.79
N LEU A 784 22.71 32.17 5.38
CA LEU A 784 21.32 32.58 5.28
C LEU A 784 21.04 33.91 6.00
N GLY A 785 21.72 34.18 7.13
CA GLY A 785 21.61 35.42 7.89
C GLY A 785 22.08 36.63 7.09
N VAL A 786 23.22 36.50 6.38
CA VAL A 786 23.73 37.57 5.51
C VAL A 786 22.79 37.81 4.33
N VAL A 787 22.32 36.76 3.64
CA VAL A 787 21.41 36.95 2.49
C VAL A 787 20.06 37.52 2.92
N ALA A 788 19.47 37.05 4.04
CA ALA A 788 18.16 37.52 4.51
C ALA A 788 18.16 38.98 5.02
N VAL A 789 19.33 39.56 5.33
CA VAL A 789 19.49 41.00 5.61
C VAL A 789 19.75 41.80 4.33
N ILE A 790 20.52 41.25 3.39
CA ILE A 790 20.85 41.90 2.12
C ILE A 790 19.64 41.95 1.17
N GLU A 791 18.77 40.93 1.18
CA GLU A 791 17.62 40.83 0.27
C GLU A 791 16.65 42.01 0.36
N PRO A 792 16.01 42.33 1.51
CA PRO A 792 15.14 43.50 1.62
C PRO A 792 15.87 44.83 1.31
N PHE A 793 17.16 44.93 1.61
CA PHE A 793 17.96 46.12 1.33
C PHE A 793 18.18 46.32 -0.17
N LEU A 794 18.58 45.28 -0.92
CA LEU A 794 18.73 45.36 -2.37
C LEU A 794 17.39 45.63 -3.08
N LEU A 795 16.32 44.95 -2.65
CA LEU A 795 14.98 45.14 -3.22
C LEU A 795 14.40 46.54 -2.94
N SER A 796 14.86 47.24 -1.89
CA SER A 796 14.39 48.59 -1.53
C SER A 796 15.19 49.75 -2.13
N MET A 797 16.37 49.50 -2.71
CA MET A 797 17.29 50.55 -3.20
C MET A 797 17.01 51.08 -4.61
N GLY A 798 15.94 50.64 -5.29
CA GLY A 798 15.64 51.12 -6.64
C GLY A 798 14.20 50.86 -7.09
N THR A 799 13.75 51.69 -8.03
CA THR A 799 12.48 51.50 -8.75
C THR A 799 12.67 50.42 -9.82
N PHE A 800 12.41 49.17 -9.44
CA PHE A 800 12.60 48.00 -10.31
C PHE A 800 11.31 47.62 -11.05
N THR A 801 11.44 47.00 -12.22
CA THR A 801 10.31 46.30 -12.86
C THR A 801 10.01 44.99 -12.12
N ILE A 802 8.80 44.43 -12.28
CA ILE A 802 8.42 43.09 -11.78
C ILE A 802 9.47 42.02 -12.15
N MET A 803 9.99 42.05 -13.39
CA MET A 803 11.04 41.15 -13.86
C MET A 803 12.38 41.40 -13.14
N SER A 804 12.75 42.67 -12.94
CA SER A 804 13.97 43.04 -12.20
C SER A 804 13.89 42.60 -10.73
N TYR A 805 12.73 42.73 -10.08
CA TYR A 805 12.49 42.17 -8.74
C TYR A 805 12.71 40.66 -8.70
N ALA A 806 12.12 39.92 -9.64
CA ALA A 806 12.31 38.46 -9.74
C ALA A 806 13.78 38.06 -9.98
N ALA A 807 14.52 38.83 -10.80
CA ALA A 807 15.94 38.59 -11.07
C ALA A 807 16.84 38.82 -9.85
N VAL A 808 16.56 39.85 -9.03
CA VAL A 808 17.29 40.10 -7.77
C VAL A 808 17.06 38.97 -6.78
N VAL A 809 15.80 38.53 -6.59
CA VAL A 809 15.46 37.36 -5.74
C VAL A 809 16.19 36.12 -6.25
N LEU A 810 16.15 35.80 -7.55
CA LEU A 810 16.87 34.66 -8.13
C LEU A 810 18.38 34.71 -7.84
N ALA A 811 19.03 35.87 -8.03
CA ALA A 811 20.46 36.02 -7.77
C ALA A 811 20.80 35.74 -6.30
N LEU A 812 19.98 36.23 -5.36
CA LEU A 812 20.18 36.04 -3.92
C LEU A 812 19.91 34.61 -3.47
N GLN A 813 18.85 33.96 -3.97
CA GLN A 813 18.61 32.55 -3.68
C GLN A 813 19.72 31.65 -4.26
N CYS A 814 20.31 32.01 -5.42
CA CYS A 814 21.53 31.36 -5.94
C CYS A 814 22.73 31.50 -4.99
N VAL A 815 22.99 32.70 -4.44
CA VAL A 815 24.06 32.91 -3.45
C VAL A 815 23.82 32.08 -2.19
N ALA A 816 22.58 32.08 -1.66
CA ALA A 816 22.20 31.27 -0.51
C ALA A 816 22.40 29.77 -0.76
N ALA A 817 21.87 29.25 -1.87
CA ALA A 817 21.95 27.83 -2.21
C ALA A 817 23.39 27.36 -2.45
N VAL A 818 24.21 28.12 -3.18
CA VAL A 818 25.62 27.78 -3.41
C VAL A 818 26.41 27.80 -2.10
N GLY A 819 26.21 28.83 -1.26
CA GLY A 819 26.89 28.93 0.04
C GLY A 819 26.51 27.79 1.00
N VAL A 820 25.21 27.48 1.13
CA VAL A 820 24.75 26.36 1.96
C VAL A 820 25.18 25.01 1.39
N LEU A 821 25.14 24.80 0.08
CA LEU A 821 25.60 23.57 -0.57
C LEU A 821 27.10 23.33 -0.38
N ALA A 822 27.92 24.37 -0.51
CA ALA A 822 29.35 24.31 -0.22
C ALA A 822 29.62 23.90 1.25
N LEU A 823 28.85 24.44 2.20
CA LEU A 823 28.96 24.07 3.62
C LEU A 823 28.45 22.64 3.89
N GLY A 824 27.35 22.22 3.27
CA GLY A 824 26.79 20.87 3.40
C GLY A 824 27.72 19.79 2.84
N LEU A 825 28.35 20.05 1.69
CA LEU A 825 29.36 19.16 1.11
C LEU A 825 30.65 19.14 1.96
N ARG A 826 31.09 20.28 2.52
CA ARG A 826 32.22 20.35 3.46
C ARG A 826 31.94 19.65 4.79
N ALA A 827 30.69 19.57 5.25
CA ALA A 827 30.34 18.84 6.48
C ALA A 827 30.72 17.34 6.43
N ARG A 828 30.83 16.77 5.21
CA ARG A 828 31.25 15.38 4.97
C ARG A 828 32.71 15.10 5.33
N SER A 829 33.64 16.03 5.11
CA SER A 829 35.08 15.77 5.33
C SER A 829 35.50 15.72 6.80
N ALA A 830 34.59 16.03 7.73
CA ALA A 830 34.76 15.79 9.16
C ALA A 830 34.27 14.38 9.61
N PHE A 831 33.62 13.61 8.73
CA PHE A 831 33.18 12.24 8.96
C PHE A 831 34.27 11.24 8.49
N ALA A 832 35.46 11.36 9.07
CA ALA A 832 36.48 10.31 8.96
C ALA A 832 36.23 9.26 10.07
N PRO A 833 36.22 7.94 9.76
CA PRO A 833 36.06 6.92 10.78
C PRO A 833 37.25 6.92 11.74
N ALA A 834 37.01 6.60 13.02
CA ALA A 834 38.02 6.61 14.08
C ALA A 834 39.10 5.50 13.95
N SER A 835 39.10 4.75 12.85
CA SER A 835 40.10 3.73 12.50
C SER A 835 41.30 4.28 11.71
N VAL A 836 41.39 5.60 11.51
CA VAL A 836 42.53 6.27 10.84
C VAL A 836 42.94 7.54 11.59
N ARG A 837 43.42 7.38 12.83
CA ARG A 837 44.21 8.35 13.60
C ARG A 837 45.16 7.63 14.55
#